data_AF-A0A1M3QHH3-F1
#
_entry.id   AF-A0A1M3QHH3-F1
#
_cell.length_a   1.000
_cell.length_b   1.000
_cell.length_c   1.000
_cell.angle_alpha   90.00
_cell.angle_beta   90.00
_cell.angle_gamma   90.00
#
_symmetry.space_group_name_H-M   'P 1'
#
loop_
_entity.id
_entity.type
_entity.pdbx_description
1 polymer ?
#
loop_
_entity_poly.entity_id
_entity_poly.type
_entity_poly.pdbx_seq_one_letter_code
_entity_poly.pdbx_strand_id
1 'polypeptide(L)'
;MNRMQHFQLVAITILGLAGGITISRPAAAQAQANGTGNIQVKISLGHKAPARNARFVQLAGGSAGAVISNVAGRQIEKNDRVTAASSILNCGAGDVDELVADISYLQPSAPLRKLAGWKDGYAVNDDAMWGYLMEHGSPGQSRRLKDDQWNKPDAPLLTVQLDEEGTTGFTIALEQLISHGAMWLPEQDAFITLADKPVDFKTHIAALQGQRVLNVVAAQPDASLETFHKLWPDFGNPLQWDASWQTRWMGTTGHLTVTAAAHGSVYKFAVDRWGNVRPDFASPHKFRLDLQWPESAWKRQKIDNGLPVIITNLEKNGQLATIEQFSSPLVDLSTTIRGYIPSVMFSKIDISGKAGNFSFEITLHNELKDHALEAIQQQGKWIIADKQTGDIFLVIETGKDITVKPTDPVPNKNGQQIAFTISGVLTDGTSREFVVKLPSPAIVPAELTRLNNLQYAVERKKTVDYWEEWLAKGASFQVPEQAVNELYRANLWHALILPRHTLDIDGKKHMDLPYANTAYGQRNADWPVNQAVYVDYMIYGLRGYDDVAQDEYTAMFKSQQQPDGRIGGFANWGVYSPGQLYAIAQNFLLSGNRLQFEQLLPNALKALDWCLAQVAKSNEGANKTGLILGPLNDLTNAEREWAFNQAYYVGGLEAFAKALSVYNHPRAEEVQHIASKMKADVVKEFARGSVKSPVVQLEDGTWINYVPTDALTRRRMMDQWYPTDVDTGPLHLTRLGVIDAHSWLTTAMLHDHEDNLFFKNQGAANEPVYVQQSTPYFLRDNVKAVIRAFYSLMACGFSHEQYTSLEHRWAWGQYYGPPSTDGAWFEIYRRMLLNEIGQDTLMIGQAIPQSWLEEGKKIEVKDAPTYFGKTSFSIEGLNKENEIKATVEVPDRDAPRQLLVRFRHPAGKMIRSVLVNGKRWKNFDAKKEYIRIPAPSGKYIISARY
;
A
#
# COMPACT_ATOMS: atom_id res chain seq x y z
N MET A 1 -20.28 -32.10 31.72
CA MET A 1 -19.94 -33.54 31.81
C MET A 1 -19.05 -33.87 30.62
N ASN A 2 -17.73 -33.68 30.74
CA ASN A 2 -16.72 -34.66 31.17
C ASN A 2 -16.61 -35.91 30.27
N ARG A 3 -15.58 -35.93 29.42
CA ARG A 3 -14.46 -36.91 29.38
C ARG A 3 -13.57 -36.57 28.17
N MET A 4 -12.30 -36.14 28.30
CA MET A 4 -11.09 -36.90 28.70
C MET A 4 -11.06 -38.29 28.03
N GLN A 5 -10.00 -38.81 27.42
CA GLN A 5 -8.57 -38.57 27.31
C GLN A 5 -8.11 -39.60 26.25
N HIS A 6 -6.95 -39.45 25.59
CA HIS A 6 -5.99 -40.55 25.40
C HIS A 6 -4.66 -40.02 24.81
N PHE A 7 -3.69 -39.85 25.70
CA PHE A 7 -2.25 -39.93 25.43
C PHE A 7 -1.64 -40.63 26.67
N GLN A 8 -1.02 -41.80 26.48
CA GLN A 8 -0.06 -42.40 27.41
C GLN A 8 1.08 -42.98 26.56
N LEU A 9 2.31 -42.49 26.75
CA LEU A 9 3.33 -42.87 27.74
C LEU A 9 4.01 -44.21 27.40
N VAL A 10 5.31 -44.13 27.04
CA VAL A 10 6.25 -45.25 27.15
C VAL A 10 7.32 -44.86 28.16
N ALA A 11 7.60 -45.81 29.05
CA ALA A 11 8.30 -45.68 30.30
C ALA A 11 9.83 -45.65 30.19
N ILE A 12 10.44 -45.04 31.21
CA ILE A 12 11.86 -44.98 31.52
C ILE A 12 12.22 -46.15 32.45
N THR A 13 13.32 -46.85 32.16
CA THR A 13 13.95 -47.83 33.06
C THR A 13 15.26 -47.24 33.59
N ILE A 14 15.45 -47.31 34.92
CA ILE A 14 16.63 -46.86 35.67
C ILE A 14 17.54 -48.06 35.98
N LEU A 15 18.84 -47.90 35.72
CA LEU A 15 20.04 -48.52 36.34
C LEU A 15 21.22 -47.74 35.71
N GLY A 16 22.06 -46.94 36.36
CA GLY A 16 22.65 -47.01 37.69
C GLY A 16 24.16 -47.26 37.52
N LEU A 17 25.01 -46.22 37.56
CA LEU A 17 26.35 -46.19 38.19
C LEU A 17 27.23 -44.97 37.79
N ALA A 18 27.89 -44.44 38.83
CA ALA A 18 29.20 -43.79 38.86
C ALA A 18 29.37 -42.33 38.34
N GLY A 19 29.20 -41.39 39.27
CA GLY A 19 30.30 -40.57 39.78
C GLY A 19 31.26 -39.90 38.79
N GLY A 20 30.94 -38.65 38.43
CA GLY A 20 31.89 -37.70 37.85
C GLY A 20 31.37 -36.29 38.03
N ILE A 21 31.66 -35.67 39.17
CA ILE A 21 31.39 -34.25 39.40
C ILE A 21 32.27 -33.46 38.43
N THR A 22 31.70 -33.02 37.30
CA THR A 22 32.27 -31.95 36.48
C THR A 22 31.58 -30.67 36.89
N ILE A 23 32.26 -29.90 37.76
CA ILE A 23 31.93 -28.50 37.99
C ILE A 23 32.24 -27.78 36.67
N SER A 24 31.23 -27.57 35.83
CA SER A 24 31.30 -26.63 34.73
C SER A 24 31.43 -25.23 35.31
N ARG A 25 32.68 -24.78 35.48
CA ARG A 25 32.98 -23.36 35.65
C ARG A 25 32.30 -22.59 34.52
N PRO A 26 31.62 -21.47 34.78
CA PRO A 26 31.30 -20.55 33.71
C PRO A 26 32.64 -20.14 33.10
N ALA A 27 32.82 -20.45 31.82
CA ALA A 27 33.90 -19.83 31.07
C ALA A 27 33.57 -18.34 31.06
N ALA A 28 34.21 -17.60 31.96
CA ALA A 28 34.33 -16.16 31.82
C ALA A 28 34.97 -15.95 30.45
N ALA A 29 34.16 -15.48 29.49
CA ALA A 29 34.69 -14.93 28.27
C ALA A 29 35.72 -13.88 28.70
N GLN A 30 37.00 -14.14 28.42
CA GLN A 30 38.03 -13.12 28.57
C GLN A 30 37.59 -11.95 27.71
N ALA A 31 37.23 -10.83 28.35
CA ALA A 31 37.10 -9.57 27.65
C ALA A 31 38.45 -9.30 26.98
N GLN A 32 38.50 -9.49 25.66
CA GLN A 32 39.56 -8.91 24.86
C GLN A 32 39.58 -7.42 25.22
N ALA A 33 40.72 -6.90 25.66
CA ALA A 33 40.84 -5.48 25.95
C ALA A 33 40.55 -4.73 24.65
N ASN A 34 39.37 -4.12 24.55
CA ASN A 34 39.00 -3.31 23.39
C ASN A 34 40.05 -2.19 23.27
N GLY A 35 40.73 -2.13 22.12
CA GLY A 35 41.64 -1.03 21.83
C GLY A 35 40.91 0.31 21.96
N THR A 36 41.59 1.32 22.48
CA THR A 36 41.08 2.70 22.52
C THR A 36 41.52 3.42 21.25
N GLY A 37 40.56 3.97 20.50
CA GLY A 37 40.81 4.90 19.42
C GLY A 37 40.71 6.35 19.92
N ASN A 38 41.43 7.26 19.28
CA ASN A 38 41.30 8.70 19.51
C ASN A 38 41.26 9.40 18.16
N ILE A 39 40.30 10.31 17.96
CA ILE A 39 40.23 11.18 16.77
C ILE A 39 39.99 12.61 17.20
N GLN A 40 40.44 13.57 16.40
CA GLN A 40 40.01 14.96 16.53
C GLN A 40 38.94 15.25 15.49
N VAL A 41 37.78 15.74 15.92
CA VAL A 41 36.67 16.10 15.03
C VAL A 41 36.58 17.62 14.94
N LYS A 42 36.47 18.14 13.71
CA LYS A 42 36.11 19.53 13.43
C LYS A 42 34.68 19.60 12.92
N ILE A 43 33.83 20.37 13.59
CA ILE A 43 32.45 20.66 13.21
C ILE A 43 32.38 22.15 12.86
N SER A 44 31.86 22.47 11.68
CA SER A 44 31.67 23.86 11.23
C SER A 44 30.22 24.10 10.85
N LEU A 45 29.68 25.25 11.26
CA LEU A 45 28.27 25.63 11.10
C LEU A 45 28.17 27.00 10.43
N GLY A 46 27.10 27.23 9.66
CA GLY A 46 26.84 28.56 9.04
C GLY A 46 27.22 28.70 7.57
N HIS A 47 27.64 27.61 6.91
CA HIS A 47 28.16 27.65 5.53
C HIS A 47 27.12 28.13 4.50
N LYS A 48 25.87 27.69 4.62
CA LYS A 48 24.78 27.99 3.69
C LYS A 48 23.59 28.67 4.34
N ALA A 49 23.57 28.85 5.66
CA ALA A 49 22.50 29.59 6.32
C ALA A 49 22.38 31.02 5.75
N PRO A 50 21.20 31.42 5.22
CA PRO A 50 21.03 32.72 4.57
C PRO A 50 20.97 33.88 5.57
N ALA A 51 20.75 33.58 6.86
CA ALA A 51 20.67 34.55 7.94
C ALA A 51 21.55 34.07 9.10
N ARG A 52 22.09 35.03 9.85
CA ARG A 52 22.83 34.77 11.09
C ARG A 52 21.87 34.35 12.20
N ASN A 53 22.14 33.23 12.87
CA ASN A 53 21.32 32.69 13.95
C ASN A 53 22.19 32.23 15.12
N ALA A 54 21.75 32.49 16.35
CA ALA A 54 22.35 31.88 17.53
C ALA A 54 21.97 30.38 17.59
N ARG A 55 22.95 29.50 17.63
CA ARG A 55 22.79 28.05 17.67
C ARG A 55 23.40 27.51 18.95
N PHE A 56 22.61 26.77 19.70
CA PHE A 56 23.13 25.92 20.77
C PHE A 56 23.88 24.74 20.14
N VAL A 57 25.00 24.34 20.75
CA VAL A 57 25.74 23.14 20.35
C VAL A 57 26.26 22.43 21.59
N GLN A 58 25.91 21.16 21.74
CA GLN A 58 26.48 20.28 22.74
C GLN A 58 26.99 18.99 22.09
N LEU A 59 28.23 18.63 22.40
CA LEU A 59 28.85 17.38 21.94
C LEU A 59 28.70 16.33 23.04
N ALA A 60 28.13 15.18 22.69
CA ALA A 60 27.84 14.09 23.62
C ALA A 60 28.18 12.72 23.02
N GLY A 61 28.59 11.79 23.88
CA GLY A 61 28.87 10.41 23.46
C GLY A 61 27.57 9.75 23.02
N GLY A 62 27.47 9.33 21.77
CA GLY A 62 26.30 8.64 21.22
C GLY A 62 26.26 7.15 21.56
N SER A 63 27.39 6.59 22.00
CA SER A 63 27.52 5.20 22.44
C SER A 63 28.42 5.07 23.67
N ALA A 64 28.33 3.92 24.33
CA ALA A 64 29.12 3.65 25.53
C ALA A 64 30.63 3.69 25.21
N GLY A 65 31.39 4.41 26.03
CA GLY A 65 32.85 4.55 25.86
C GLY A 65 33.30 5.67 24.93
N ALA A 66 32.38 6.41 24.28
CA ALA A 66 32.71 7.65 23.57
C ALA A 66 32.82 8.82 24.56
N VAL A 67 34.03 9.34 24.76
CA VAL A 67 34.34 10.44 25.68
C VAL A 67 34.84 11.65 24.89
N ILE A 68 34.21 12.80 25.15
CA ILE A 68 34.54 14.09 24.53
C ILE A 68 35.42 14.87 25.50
N SER A 69 36.54 15.39 25.01
CA SER A 69 37.42 16.28 25.76
C SER A 69 37.96 17.40 24.87
N ASN A 70 38.58 18.40 25.51
CA ASN A 70 39.28 19.49 24.84
C ASN A 70 38.46 20.23 23.75
N VAL A 71 37.17 20.46 24.01
CA VAL A 71 36.30 21.24 23.12
C VAL A 71 36.80 22.67 23.05
N ALA A 72 37.20 23.11 21.86
CA ALA A 72 37.72 24.44 21.59
C ALA A 72 37.05 25.06 20.37
N GLY A 73 36.73 26.35 20.45
CA GLY A 73 36.18 27.10 19.32
C GLY A 73 37.27 27.70 18.42
N ARG A 74 37.01 27.76 17.12
CA ARG A 74 37.80 28.54 16.14
C ARG A 74 36.85 29.39 15.31
N GLN A 75 37.33 30.54 14.83
CA GLN A 75 36.50 31.52 14.13
C GLN A 75 35.29 31.88 15.00
N ILE A 76 35.58 32.39 16.21
CA ILE A 76 34.60 32.69 17.25
C ILE A 76 34.64 34.20 17.51
N GLU A 77 33.49 34.85 17.44
CA GLU A 77 33.30 36.27 17.69
C GLU A 77 32.91 36.55 19.16
N LYS A 78 32.83 37.84 19.51
CA LYS A 78 32.51 38.27 20.88
C LYS A 78 31.10 37.86 21.35
N ASN A 79 30.19 37.60 20.43
CA ASN A 79 28.82 37.21 20.71
C ASN A 79 28.66 35.69 20.92
N ASP A 80 29.72 34.92 20.69
CA ASP A 80 29.73 33.49 20.91
C ASP A 80 30.19 33.12 22.31
N ARG A 81 29.84 31.91 22.72
CA ARG A 81 30.24 31.34 24.00
C ARG A 81 30.60 29.89 23.76
N VAL A 82 31.83 29.51 24.06
CA VAL A 82 32.29 28.12 24.01
C VAL A 82 32.70 27.71 25.42
N THR A 83 32.06 26.67 25.93
CA THR A 83 32.41 26.05 27.21
C THR A 83 32.64 24.56 27.03
N ALA A 84 33.18 23.90 28.05
CA ALA A 84 33.36 22.44 28.01
C ALA A 84 32.02 21.67 27.95
N ALA A 85 30.92 22.26 28.43
CA ALA A 85 29.62 21.59 28.50
C ALA A 85 28.75 21.86 27.26
N SER A 86 28.75 23.08 26.75
CA SER A 86 27.97 23.51 25.59
C SER A 86 28.51 24.81 24.99
N SER A 87 28.09 25.13 23.76
CA SER A 87 28.42 26.35 23.05
C SER A 87 27.17 27.06 22.53
N ILE A 88 27.25 28.39 22.40
CA ILE A 88 26.31 29.23 21.66
C ILE A 88 27.10 29.92 20.55
N LEU A 89 26.76 29.62 19.30
CA LEU A 89 27.46 30.05 18.09
C LEU A 89 26.55 30.91 17.22
N ASN A 90 27.00 32.06 16.76
CA ASN A 90 26.21 33.04 16.00
C ASN A 90 26.61 33.03 14.51
N CYS A 91 26.49 31.88 13.88
CA CYS A 91 26.91 31.65 12.52
C CYS A 91 25.78 31.87 11.48
N GLY A 92 26.17 31.93 10.20
CA GLY A 92 25.30 32.17 9.05
C GLY A 92 25.50 33.54 8.39
N ALA A 93 24.90 33.72 7.20
CA ALA A 93 25.08 34.92 6.37
C ALA A 93 26.56 35.23 6.03
N GLY A 94 27.35 34.19 5.79
CA GLY A 94 28.79 34.28 5.49
C GLY A 94 29.70 34.13 6.70
N ASP A 95 29.13 34.02 7.90
CA ASP A 95 29.84 33.72 9.15
C ASP A 95 29.88 32.22 9.41
N VAL A 96 31.05 31.67 9.69
CA VAL A 96 31.24 30.22 9.88
C VAL A 96 32.04 29.97 11.16
N ASP A 97 31.38 29.34 12.12
CA ASP A 97 31.97 29.06 13.42
C ASP A 97 32.37 27.59 13.47
N GLU A 98 33.50 27.30 14.11
CA GLU A 98 34.04 25.95 14.20
C GLU A 98 34.20 25.50 15.65
N LEU A 99 33.87 24.24 15.92
CA LEU A 99 34.24 23.52 17.14
C LEU A 99 35.20 22.39 16.79
N VAL A 100 36.28 22.27 17.57
CA VAL A 100 37.23 21.16 17.51
C VAL A 100 37.19 20.42 18.84
N ALA A 101 37.09 19.10 18.81
CA ALA A 101 37.07 18.28 20.02
C ALA A 101 37.85 16.98 19.84
N ASP A 102 38.45 16.52 20.93
CA ASP A 102 39.06 15.20 21.02
C ASP A 102 37.99 14.18 21.40
N ILE A 103 37.92 13.09 20.64
CA ILE A 103 36.98 12.00 20.87
C ILE A 103 37.76 10.71 21.11
N SER A 104 37.74 10.23 22.35
CA SER A 104 38.23 8.90 22.71
C SER A 104 37.09 7.91 22.62
N TYR A 105 37.30 6.75 22.02
CA TYR A 105 36.26 5.74 21.84
C TYR A 105 36.84 4.33 21.92
N LEU A 106 35.97 3.36 22.24
CA LEU A 106 36.32 1.95 22.20
C LEU A 106 36.16 1.42 20.79
N GLN A 107 37.13 0.64 20.31
CA GLN A 107 36.99 -0.09 19.06
C GLN A 107 35.84 -1.10 19.18
N PRO A 108 34.93 -1.17 18.19
CA PRO A 108 33.87 -2.16 18.17
C PRO A 108 34.40 -3.59 18.28
N SER A 109 33.80 -4.38 19.17
CA SER A 109 34.10 -5.80 19.33
C SER A 109 32.87 -6.68 19.49
N ALA A 110 31.67 -6.08 19.61
CA ALA A 110 30.43 -6.84 19.68
C ALA A 110 30.19 -7.61 18.36
N PRO A 111 29.60 -8.81 18.43
CA PRO A 111 29.19 -9.54 17.23
C PRO A 111 28.25 -8.69 16.36
N LEU A 112 28.48 -8.72 15.04
CA LEU A 112 27.60 -8.03 14.10
C LEU A 112 26.19 -8.60 14.16
N ARG A 113 25.19 -7.71 14.10
CA ARG A 113 23.81 -8.10 13.85
C ARG A 113 23.73 -8.69 12.44
N LYS A 114 22.86 -9.66 12.29
CA LYS A 114 22.54 -10.25 11.00
C LYS A 114 21.27 -9.60 10.46
N LEU A 115 21.12 -9.63 9.15
CA LEU A 115 19.82 -9.42 8.55
C LEU A 115 18.84 -10.43 9.12
N ALA A 116 17.56 -10.04 9.17
CA ALA A 116 16.53 -10.95 9.58
C ALA A 116 16.49 -12.16 8.64
N GLY A 117 16.66 -13.34 9.23
CA GLY A 117 16.58 -14.59 8.49
C GLY A 117 15.15 -15.05 8.32
N TRP A 118 14.83 -15.64 7.18
CA TRP A 118 13.57 -16.34 6.96
C TRP A 118 13.81 -17.53 6.05
N LYS A 119 13.51 -18.74 6.53
CA LYS A 119 13.78 -19.98 5.79
C LYS A 119 12.58 -20.37 4.96
N ASP A 120 12.51 -19.85 3.74
CA ASP A 120 11.62 -20.37 2.71
C ASP A 120 12.15 -20.15 1.29
N GLY A 121 11.28 -20.31 0.29
CA GLY A 121 11.67 -20.37 -1.11
C GLY A 121 12.09 -19.03 -1.75
N TYR A 122 12.11 -17.91 -1.03
CA TYR A 122 12.38 -16.58 -1.62
C TYR A 122 13.40 -15.71 -0.90
N ALA A 123 13.92 -16.16 0.24
CA ALA A 123 15.03 -15.51 0.90
C ALA A 123 16.30 -15.51 0.01
N VAL A 124 17.08 -14.44 0.09
CA VAL A 124 18.40 -14.35 -0.56
C VAL A 124 19.45 -14.64 0.50
N ASN A 125 20.21 -15.73 0.37
CA ASN A 125 21.19 -16.17 1.38
C ASN A 125 20.58 -16.40 2.78
N ASP A 126 19.37 -16.96 2.86
CA ASP A 126 18.54 -17.08 4.07
C ASP A 126 18.09 -15.74 4.68
N ASP A 127 18.43 -14.60 4.06
CA ASP A 127 17.96 -13.27 4.48
C ASP A 127 16.60 -12.95 3.84
N ALA A 128 15.69 -12.40 4.64
CA ALA A 128 14.33 -12.03 4.24
C ALA A 128 14.33 -10.79 3.31
N MET A 129 13.28 -9.96 3.39
CA MET A 129 13.09 -8.81 2.51
C MET A 129 14.34 -7.90 2.44
N TRP A 130 14.92 -7.50 3.56
CA TRP A 130 16.11 -6.64 3.53
C TRP A 130 17.29 -7.20 2.71
N GLY A 131 17.50 -8.51 2.71
CA GLY A 131 18.53 -9.16 1.89
C GLY A 131 18.26 -8.99 0.39
N TYR A 132 17.00 -9.14 -0.02
CA TYR A 132 16.60 -8.91 -1.40
C TYR A 132 16.84 -7.46 -1.86
N LEU A 133 16.47 -6.46 -1.03
CA LEU A 133 16.74 -5.06 -1.34
C LEU A 133 18.25 -4.78 -1.46
N MET A 134 19.06 -5.35 -0.56
CA MET A 134 20.52 -5.18 -0.59
C MET A 134 21.18 -5.78 -1.83
N GLU A 135 20.63 -6.87 -2.36
CA GLU A 135 21.19 -7.55 -3.54
C GLU A 135 20.65 -6.98 -4.85
N HIS A 136 19.37 -6.61 -4.91
CA HIS A 136 18.67 -6.25 -6.15
C HIS A 136 18.28 -4.77 -6.26
N GLY A 137 18.62 -3.96 -5.26
CA GLY A 137 18.50 -2.50 -5.30
C GLY A 137 19.41 -1.86 -6.37
N SER A 138 19.31 -0.54 -6.51
CA SER A 138 20.25 0.17 -7.39
C SER A 138 21.69 0.06 -6.84
N PRO A 139 22.74 0.12 -7.66
CA PRO A 139 24.11 -0.02 -7.16
C PRO A 139 24.50 1.01 -6.09
N GLY A 140 23.95 2.23 -6.15
CA GLY A 140 24.14 3.26 -5.12
C GLY A 140 23.40 2.92 -3.83
N GLN A 141 22.13 2.55 -3.94
CA GLN A 141 21.28 2.10 -2.83
C GLN A 141 21.93 0.95 -2.05
N SER A 142 22.29 -0.14 -2.73
CA SER A 142 22.90 -1.32 -2.09
C SER A 142 24.22 -0.99 -1.39
N ARG A 143 25.04 -0.09 -1.97
CA ARG A 143 26.32 0.31 -1.38
C ARG A 143 26.12 1.08 -0.08
N ARG A 144 25.20 2.05 -0.06
CA ARG A 144 24.93 2.87 1.13
C ARG A 144 24.32 2.05 2.27
N LEU A 145 23.35 1.18 1.97
CA LEU A 145 22.76 0.30 2.99
C LEU A 145 23.79 -0.68 3.61
N LYS A 146 24.83 -1.07 2.86
CA LYS A 146 25.94 -1.89 3.35
C LYS A 146 26.97 -1.09 4.16
N ASP A 147 27.05 0.23 3.95
CA ASP A 147 27.92 1.15 4.70
C ASP A 147 27.27 1.66 6.01
N ASP A 148 25.93 1.64 6.10
CA ASP A 148 25.18 1.99 7.32
C ASP A 148 25.64 1.14 8.54
N GLN A 149 25.73 1.78 9.72
CA GLN A 149 26.22 1.12 10.94
C GLN A 149 25.16 0.30 11.69
N TRP A 150 24.01 0.02 11.08
CA TRP A 150 22.89 -0.69 11.72
C TRP A 150 23.30 -2.06 12.29
N ASN A 151 24.24 -2.74 11.64
CA ASN A 151 24.70 -4.07 12.02
C ASN A 151 25.76 -4.06 13.14
N LYS A 152 26.31 -2.92 13.55
CA LYS A 152 27.32 -2.82 14.62
C LYS A 152 26.68 -2.36 15.93
N PRO A 153 26.56 -3.23 16.95
CA PRO A 153 25.89 -2.86 18.21
C PRO A 153 26.60 -1.80 19.04
N ASP A 154 27.91 -1.74 18.94
CA ASP A 154 28.81 -0.91 19.73
C ASP A 154 29.61 0.06 18.84
N ALA A 155 29.04 0.46 17.70
CA ALA A 155 29.65 1.48 16.84
C ALA A 155 29.98 2.75 17.66
N PRO A 156 31.14 3.38 17.47
CA PRO A 156 31.48 4.61 18.16
C PRO A 156 30.71 5.78 17.54
N LEU A 157 29.85 6.41 18.34
CA LEU A 157 28.95 7.46 17.89
C LEU A 157 29.25 8.78 18.59
N LEU A 158 29.20 9.88 17.84
CA LEU A 158 29.23 11.25 18.37
C LEU A 158 27.91 11.92 18.08
N THR A 159 27.24 12.42 19.13
CA THR A 159 26.00 13.19 19.02
C THR A 159 26.30 14.66 19.12
N VAL A 160 25.77 15.43 18.17
CA VAL A 160 25.79 16.89 18.15
C VAL A 160 24.36 17.37 18.38
N GLN A 161 24.07 17.86 19.58
CA GLN A 161 22.76 18.42 19.93
C GLN A 161 22.74 19.91 19.58
N LEU A 162 21.67 20.36 18.93
CA LEU A 162 21.50 21.76 18.51
C LEU A 162 20.47 22.54 19.35
N ASP A 163 19.89 21.88 20.34
CA ASP A 163 19.01 22.43 21.37
C ASP A 163 19.22 21.68 22.70
N GLU A 164 18.80 22.30 23.80
CA GLU A 164 18.90 21.72 25.15
C GLU A 164 18.02 20.48 25.33
N GLU A 165 16.88 20.40 24.64
CA GLU A 165 15.97 19.26 24.74
C GLU A 165 16.45 18.02 23.96
N GLY A 166 17.48 18.18 23.13
CA GLY A 166 18.02 17.16 22.24
C GLY A 166 17.01 16.72 21.18
N THR A 167 16.15 17.63 20.73
CA THR A 167 15.15 17.41 19.66
C THR A 167 15.62 17.94 18.30
N THR A 168 16.76 18.62 18.26
CA THR A 168 17.45 19.08 17.06
C THR A 168 18.92 18.69 17.11
N GLY A 169 19.53 18.49 15.96
CA GLY A 169 20.90 17.97 15.84
C GLY A 169 20.95 16.62 15.15
N PHE A 170 22.03 15.89 15.36
CA PHE A 170 22.33 14.65 14.62
C PHE A 170 23.40 13.82 15.34
N THR A 171 23.47 12.54 15.01
CA THR A 171 24.55 11.64 15.45
C THR A 171 25.32 11.15 14.23
N ILE A 172 26.65 11.16 14.30
CA ILE A 172 27.52 10.54 13.29
C ILE A 172 28.19 9.29 13.85
N ALA A 173 28.47 8.32 12.98
CA ALA A 173 29.39 7.25 13.30
C ALA A 173 30.83 7.68 12.99
N LEU A 174 31.73 7.52 13.97
CA LEU A 174 33.12 7.95 13.81
C LEU A 174 33.85 7.13 12.74
N GLU A 175 33.55 5.84 12.61
CA GLU A 175 34.14 4.99 11.56
C GLU A 175 33.77 5.46 10.15
N GLN A 176 32.53 5.91 9.93
CA GLN A 176 32.12 6.49 8.65
C GLN A 176 32.81 7.84 8.43
N LEU A 177 32.98 8.66 9.46
CA LEU A 177 33.73 9.92 9.31
C LEU A 177 35.20 9.65 8.92
N ILE A 178 35.82 8.62 9.51
CA ILE A 178 37.20 8.23 9.20
C ILE A 178 37.31 7.72 7.76
N SER A 179 36.39 6.87 7.31
CA SER A 179 36.45 6.27 5.96
C SER A 179 36.10 7.28 4.85
N HIS A 180 35.10 8.14 5.07
CA HIS A 180 34.67 9.15 4.10
C HIS A 180 35.47 10.46 4.18
N GLY A 181 36.14 10.73 5.31
CA GLY A 181 36.98 11.90 5.57
C GLY A 181 36.23 13.20 5.88
N ALA A 182 35.02 13.36 5.35
CA ALA A 182 34.13 14.47 5.68
C ALA A 182 32.66 14.12 5.45
N MET A 183 31.78 14.81 6.17
CA MET A 183 30.33 14.67 6.10
C MET A 183 29.69 16.05 6.01
N TRP A 184 28.80 16.23 5.03
CA TRP A 184 27.99 17.42 4.87
C TRP A 184 26.51 17.11 5.11
N LEU A 185 25.90 17.78 6.07
CA LEU A 185 24.47 17.69 6.40
C LEU A 185 23.78 19.02 6.05
N PRO A 186 23.23 19.17 4.84
CA PRO A 186 22.65 20.43 4.39
C PRO A 186 21.50 20.92 5.26
N GLU A 187 20.63 20.02 5.71
CA GLU A 187 19.45 20.32 6.53
C GLU A 187 19.79 20.88 7.91
N GLN A 188 21.00 20.57 8.40
CA GLN A 188 21.52 21.08 9.67
C GLN A 188 22.54 22.22 9.45
N ASP A 189 22.91 22.52 8.21
CA ASP A 189 23.99 23.43 7.83
C ASP A 189 25.31 23.10 8.58
N ALA A 190 25.62 21.81 8.68
CA ALA A 190 26.72 21.28 9.47
C ALA A 190 27.71 20.50 8.60
N PHE A 191 28.98 20.91 8.62
CA PHE A 191 30.07 20.24 7.94
C PHE A 191 31.09 19.69 8.93
N ILE A 192 31.33 18.39 8.88
CA ILE A 192 32.17 17.64 9.81
C ILE A 192 33.34 17.03 9.05
N THR A 193 34.55 17.15 9.60
CA THR A 193 35.76 16.53 9.06
C THR A 193 36.72 16.17 10.19
N LEU A 194 37.77 15.40 9.87
CA LEU A 194 38.86 15.12 10.80
C LEU A 194 39.71 16.38 10.99
N ALA A 195 40.06 16.75 12.21
CA ALA A 195 40.78 18.01 12.47
C ALA A 195 42.28 17.92 12.12
N ASP A 196 42.85 16.72 12.15
CA ASP A 196 44.24 16.42 11.77
C ASP A 196 44.41 16.28 10.25
N LYS A 197 43.35 15.89 9.54
CA LYS A 197 43.27 15.85 8.08
C LYS A 197 42.02 16.58 7.55
N PRO A 198 41.93 17.91 7.76
CA PRO A 198 40.73 18.65 7.45
C PRO A 198 40.50 18.74 5.94
N VAL A 199 39.27 18.48 5.53
CA VAL A 199 38.80 18.73 4.17
C VAL A 199 38.22 20.15 4.09
N ASP A 200 38.56 20.90 3.05
CA ASP A 200 37.93 22.20 2.79
C ASP A 200 36.48 22.03 2.30
N PHE A 201 35.57 22.86 2.81
CA PHE A 201 34.15 22.74 2.52
C PHE A 201 33.83 22.92 1.03
N LYS A 202 34.40 23.93 0.37
CA LYS A 202 34.14 24.19 -1.06
C LYS A 202 34.66 23.03 -1.91
N THR A 203 35.83 22.52 -1.56
CA THR A 203 36.44 21.35 -2.19
C THR A 203 35.57 20.10 -2.02
N HIS A 204 35.04 19.86 -0.82
CA HIS A 204 34.15 18.74 -0.56
C HIS A 204 32.85 18.83 -1.38
N ILE A 205 32.18 19.99 -1.36
CA ILE A 205 30.96 20.22 -2.14
C ILE A 205 31.20 20.00 -3.64
N ALA A 206 32.35 20.43 -4.16
CA ALA A 206 32.72 20.20 -5.56
C ALA A 206 33.02 18.72 -5.89
N ALA A 207 33.40 17.92 -4.88
CA ALA A 207 33.70 16.50 -5.05
C ALA A 207 32.44 15.60 -5.01
N LEU A 208 31.35 16.06 -4.38
CA LEU A 208 30.08 15.33 -4.34
C LEU A 208 29.58 15.00 -5.75
N GLN A 209 29.15 13.75 -5.95
CA GLN A 209 28.64 13.22 -7.21
C GLN A 209 27.20 12.74 -7.03
N GLY A 210 26.40 12.77 -8.10
CA GLY A 210 25.01 12.30 -8.08
C GLY A 210 24.00 13.41 -7.80
N GLN A 211 22.72 13.02 -7.71
CA GLN A 211 21.60 13.92 -7.42
C GLN A 211 20.54 13.16 -6.62
N ARG A 212 20.00 13.78 -5.56
CA ARG A 212 18.86 13.22 -4.81
C ARG A 212 17.68 12.98 -5.75
N VAL A 213 16.98 11.87 -5.58
CA VAL A 213 15.90 11.45 -6.48
C VAL A 213 14.81 12.53 -6.61
N LEU A 214 14.41 13.16 -5.51
CA LEU A 214 13.38 14.22 -5.56
C LEU A 214 13.83 15.49 -6.30
N ASN A 215 15.12 15.81 -6.33
CA ASN A 215 15.65 16.91 -7.13
C ASN A 215 15.58 16.59 -8.62
N VAL A 216 15.91 15.34 -8.98
CA VAL A 216 15.77 14.82 -10.35
C VAL A 216 14.30 14.89 -10.81
N VAL A 217 13.37 14.42 -9.97
CA VAL A 217 11.92 14.44 -10.25
C VAL A 217 11.40 15.87 -10.46
N ALA A 218 11.85 16.84 -9.65
CA ALA A 218 11.44 18.24 -9.81
C ALA A 218 11.87 18.84 -11.16
N ALA A 219 13.02 18.43 -11.69
CA ALA A 219 13.58 18.92 -12.94
C ALA A 219 13.03 18.22 -14.20
N GLN A 220 12.53 16.99 -14.08
CA GLN A 220 12.00 16.20 -15.20
C GLN A 220 10.58 16.60 -15.61
N PRO A 221 10.10 16.21 -16.81
CA PRO A 221 8.67 16.28 -17.14
C PRO A 221 7.80 15.50 -16.14
N ASP A 222 6.48 15.71 -16.20
CA ASP A 222 5.56 14.86 -15.46
C ASP A 222 5.80 13.37 -15.80
N ALA A 223 5.73 12.50 -14.80
CA ALA A 223 5.78 11.05 -15.02
C ALA A 223 4.62 10.58 -15.91
N SER A 224 4.78 9.40 -16.53
CA SER A 224 3.75 8.75 -17.33
C SER A 224 3.64 7.27 -16.98
N LEU A 225 2.46 6.68 -17.23
CA LEU A 225 2.25 5.25 -17.06
C LEU A 225 3.19 4.41 -17.96
N GLU A 226 3.41 4.84 -19.20
CA GLU A 226 4.31 4.16 -20.15
C GLU A 226 5.73 4.05 -19.61
N THR A 227 6.25 5.12 -18.99
CA THR A 227 7.56 5.11 -18.36
C THR A 227 7.61 4.07 -17.24
N PHE A 228 6.59 4.03 -16.39
CA PHE A 228 6.56 3.14 -15.23
C PHE A 228 6.28 1.68 -15.57
N HIS A 229 5.51 1.37 -16.61
CA HIS A 229 5.38 0.01 -17.14
C HIS A 229 6.70 -0.56 -17.69
N LYS A 230 7.66 0.29 -18.09
CA LYS A 230 9.00 -0.16 -18.49
C LYS A 230 9.91 -0.41 -17.29
N LEU A 231 9.69 0.31 -16.19
CA LEU A 231 10.49 0.20 -14.96
C LEU A 231 10.03 -0.98 -14.10
N TRP A 232 8.72 -1.24 -14.08
CA TRP A 232 8.09 -2.33 -13.35
C TRP A 232 7.58 -3.40 -14.34
N PRO A 233 8.15 -4.62 -14.32
CA PRO A 233 7.60 -5.73 -15.11
C PRO A 233 6.14 -6.06 -14.71
N ASP A 234 5.32 -6.48 -15.69
CA ASP A 234 3.95 -6.96 -15.44
C ASP A 234 4.01 -8.24 -14.60
N PHE A 235 3.61 -8.16 -13.33
CA PHE A 235 3.72 -9.29 -12.43
C PHE A 235 2.79 -10.42 -12.84
N GLY A 236 3.30 -11.65 -12.80
CA GLY A 236 2.58 -12.82 -13.25
C GLY A 236 2.38 -12.90 -14.76
N ASN A 237 2.98 -12.02 -15.57
CA ASN A 237 3.10 -12.28 -17.01
C ASN A 237 3.97 -13.55 -17.20
N PRO A 238 3.43 -14.65 -17.77
CA PRO A 238 4.13 -15.93 -17.82
C PRO A 238 5.40 -15.91 -18.70
N LEU A 239 5.61 -14.86 -19.51
CA LEU A 239 6.77 -14.70 -20.39
C LEU A 239 7.86 -13.79 -19.81
N GLN A 240 7.52 -12.96 -18.82
CA GLN A 240 8.41 -11.91 -18.29
C GLN A 240 8.63 -12.03 -16.79
N TRP A 241 7.80 -12.80 -16.10
CA TRP A 241 7.77 -12.91 -14.65
C TRP A 241 7.89 -14.36 -14.21
N ASP A 242 9.07 -14.74 -13.73
CA ASP A 242 9.34 -16.04 -13.11
C ASP A 242 10.05 -15.79 -11.76
N ALA A 243 9.28 -15.86 -10.69
CA ALA A 243 9.73 -15.60 -9.33
C ALA A 243 9.28 -16.77 -8.46
N SER A 244 10.17 -17.26 -7.59
CA SER A 244 9.91 -18.49 -6.81
C SER A 244 8.76 -18.36 -5.82
N TRP A 245 8.39 -17.12 -5.45
CA TRP A 245 7.32 -16.76 -4.51
C TRP A 245 5.98 -16.36 -5.17
N GLN A 246 5.80 -16.63 -6.46
CA GLN A 246 4.48 -16.49 -7.08
C GLN A 246 3.46 -17.43 -6.44
N THR A 247 2.19 -17.01 -6.34
CA THR A 247 1.11 -17.87 -5.81
C THR A 247 1.07 -19.19 -6.58
N ARG A 248 0.92 -20.29 -5.83
CA ARG A 248 0.65 -21.63 -6.39
C ARG A 248 -0.67 -22.11 -5.85
N TRP A 249 -1.63 -22.40 -6.72
CA TRP A 249 -2.95 -22.84 -6.31
C TRP A 249 -3.50 -23.89 -7.25
N MET A 250 -3.83 -25.07 -6.72
CA MET A 250 -4.50 -26.14 -7.48
C MET A 250 -3.88 -26.38 -8.88
N GLY A 251 -2.56 -26.50 -8.95
CA GLY A 251 -1.83 -26.78 -10.19
C GLY A 251 -1.56 -25.60 -11.11
N THR A 252 -2.03 -24.38 -10.79
CA THR A 252 -1.60 -23.16 -11.49
C THR A 252 -0.57 -22.38 -10.66
N THR A 253 0.18 -21.52 -11.34
CA THR A 253 1.25 -20.67 -10.80
C THR A 253 1.09 -19.26 -11.33
N GLY A 254 1.38 -18.27 -10.48
CA GLY A 254 1.35 -16.86 -10.86
C GLY A 254 0.01 -16.19 -10.57
N HIS A 255 -0.28 -15.16 -11.36
CA HIS A 255 -1.36 -14.22 -11.12
C HIS A 255 -2.75 -14.86 -11.33
N LEU A 256 -3.60 -14.76 -10.29
CA LEU A 256 -5.02 -15.15 -10.28
C LEU A 256 -5.93 -13.91 -10.20
N THR A 257 -6.81 -13.74 -11.18
CA THR A 257 -7.88 -12.73 -11.14
C THR A 257 -9.18 -13.39 -10.65
N VAL A 258 -9.69 -12.95 -9.50
CA VAL A 258 -10.93 -13.49 -8.92
C VAL A 258 -12.13 -12.74 -9.47
N THR A 259 -13.22 -13.44 -9.77
CA THR A 259 -14.52 -12.87 -10.18
C THR A 259 -15.66 -13.60 -9.48
N ALA A 260 -16.82 -12.95 -9.43
CA ALA A 260 -18.03 -13.51 -8.84
C ALA A 260 -19.27 -12.98 -9.55
N ALA A 261 -20.38 -13.69 -9.43
CA ALA A 261 -21.65 -13.30 -10.05
C ALA A 261 -22.28 -12.02 -9.46
N ALA A 262 -21.93 -11.66 -8.23
CA ALA A 262 -22.50 -10.52 -7.51
C ALA A 262 -21.64 -10.14 -6.28
N HIS A 263 -21.89 -8.95 -5.72
CA HIS A 263 -21.31 -8.48 -4.45
C HIS A 263 -21.61 -9.48 -3.32
N GLY A 264 -20.53 -9.92 -2.65
CA GLY A 264 -20.60 -10.75 -1.46
C GLY A 264 -20.96 -12.22 -1.72
N SER A 265 -20.90 -12.66 -2.97
CA SER A 265 -21.10 -14.08 -3.33
C SER A 265 -20.11 -15.00 -2.62
N VAL A 266 -20.58 -16.17 -2.17
CA VAL A 266 -19.75 -17.23 -1.58
C VAL A 266 -19.01 -18.02 -2.66
N TYR A 267 -19.67 -18.28 -3.79
CA TYR A 267 -19.11 -19.03 -4.90
C TYR A 267 -18.36 -18.06 -5.84
N LYS A 268 -17.03 -18.17 -5.87
CA LYS A 268 -16.14 -17.31 -6.65
C LYS A 268 -15.23 -18.14 -7.56
N PHE A 269 -14.78 -17.53 -8.65
CA PHE A 269 -13.90 -18.15 -9.64
C PHE A 269 -12.60 -17.36 -9.74
N ALA A 270 -11.47 -18.05 -9.74
CA ALA A 270 -10.15 -17.50 -9.98
C ALA A 270 -9.66 -17.93 -11.37
N VAL A 271 -9.29 -16.97 -12.21
CA VAL A 271 -8.79 -17.20 -13.57
C VAL A 271 -7.30 -16.90 -13.59
N ASP A 272 -6.50 -17.86 -14.05
CA ASP A 272 -5.07 -17.65 -14.25
C ASP A 272 -4.76 -16.98 -15.60
N ARG A 273 -3.49 -16.66 -15.82
CA ARG A 273 -3.03 -15.95 -17.02
C ARG A 273 -3.26 -16.69 -18.33
N TRP A 274 -3.45 -18.00 -18.30
CA TRP A 274 -3.74 -18.83 -19.48
C TRP A 274 -5.23 -19.04 -19.70
N GLY A 275 -6.09 -18.54 -18.80
CA GLY A 275 -7.54 -18.70 -18.86
C GLY A 275 -8.04 -19.94 -18.11
N ASN A 276 -7.19 -20.65 -17.37
CA ASN A 276 -7.64 -21.79 -16.57
C ASN A 276 -8.43 -21.29 -15.35
N VAL A 277 -9.45 -22.04 -14.94
CA VAL A 277 -10.36 -21.65 -13.86
C VAL A 277 -10.14 -22.54 -12.64
N ARG A 278 -10.07 -21.89 -11.48
CA ARG A 278 -10.05 -22.50 -10.14
C ARG A 278 -11.15 -21.90 -9.28
N PRO A 279 -11.58 -22.55 -8.21
CA PRO A 279 -12.27 -21.86 -7.13
C PRO A 279 -11.32 -20.93 -6.41
N ASP A 280 -11.86 -19.95 -5.68
CA ASP A 280 -11.10 -19.22 -4.66
C ASP A 280 -10.72 -20.14 -3.47
N PHE A 281 -9.97 -19.60 -2.50
CA PHE A 281 -9.42 -20.42 -1.41
C PHE A 281 -10.51 -20.95 -0.48
N ALA A 282 -11.56 -20.16 -0.24
CA ALA A 282 -12.63 -20.47 0.70
C ALA A 282 -13.82 -21.22 0.07
N SER A 283 -13.87 -21.36 -1.27
CA SER A 283 -14.99 -22.01 -1.93
C SER A 283 -15.27 -23.38 -1.31
N PRO A 284 -16.55 -23.69 -1.00
CA PRO A 284 -16.94 -24.99 -0.50
C PRO A 284 -16.84 -26.10 -1.57
N HIS A 285 -16.67 -25.74 -2.85
CA HIS A 285 -16.54 -26.69 -3.96
C HIS A 285 -15.16 -26.57 -4.60
N LYS A 286 -14.52 -27.72 -4.82
CA LYS A 286 -13.19 -27.80 -5.41
C LYS A 286 -13.26 -28.38 -6.83
N PHE A 287 -12.70 -27.66 -7.79
CA PHE A 287 -12.66 -28.04 -9.20
C PHE A 287 -11.39 -27.47 -9.86
N ARG A 288 -11.00 -28.02 -11.00
CA ARG A 288 -10.06 -27.37 -11.93
C ARG A 288 -10.60 -27.49 -13.34
N LEU A 289 -10.64 -26.38 -14.06
CA LEU A 289 -10.96 -26.36 -15.48
C LEU A 289 -9.74 -25.81 -16.23
N ASP A 290 -9.09 -26.67 -17.01
CA ASP A 290 -7.94 -26.30 -17.81
C ASP A 290 -8.36 -26.08 -19.25
N LEU A 291 -8.02 -24.91 -19.80
CA LEU A 291 -8.27 -24.51 -21.17
C LEU A 291 -6.91 -24.48 -21.89
N GLN A 292 -6.63 -25.54 -22.65
CA GLN A 292 -5.31 -25.74 -23.23
C GLN A 292 -5.39 -25.71 -24.74
N TRP A 293 -4.56 -24.86 -25.34
CA TRP A 293 -4.28 -24.94 -26.77
C TRP A 293 -2.82 -25.37 -26.96
N PRO A 294 -2.56 -26.67 -27.14
CA PRO A 294 -1.20 -27.19 -27.17
C PRO A 294 -0.31 -26.45 -28.17
N GLU A 295 0.93 -26.13 -27.78
CA GLU A 295 1.93 -25.36 -28.56
C GLU A 295 1.54 -23.90 -28.88
N SER A 296 0.46 -23.39 -28.29
CA SER A 296 0.15 -21.95 -28.40
C SER A 296 1.08 -21.12 -27.52
N ALA A 297 1.27 -19.87 -27.92
CA ALA A 297 1.95 -18.87 -27.12
C ALA A 297 0.92 -17.91 -26.50
N TRP A 298 1.10 -17.60 -25.22
CA TRP A 298 0.37 -16.51 -24.56
C TRP A 298 0.74 -15.17 -25.21
N LYS A 299 -0.26 -14.31 -25.46
CA LYS A 299 -0.02 -12.97 -26.01
C LYS A 299 -0.36 -11.87 -25.02
N ARG A 300 -1.53 -11.95 -24.41
CA ARG A 300 -2.01 -10.98 -23.41
C ARG A 300 -3.22 -11.52 -22.67
N GLN A 301 -3.51 -10.93 -21.52
CA GLN A 301 -4.77 -11.08 -20.81
C GLN A 301 -5.18 -9.73 -20.23
N LYS A 302 -6.43 -9.32 -20.47
CA LYS A 302 -6.98 -8.03 -20.02
C LYS A 302 -8.37 -8.19 -19.41
N ILE A 303 -8.87 -7.13 -18.77
CA ILE A 303 -10.30 -7.00 -18.48
C ILE A 303 -10.98 -6.04 -19.46
N ASP A 304 -12.25 -6.28 -19.79
CA ASP A 304 -13.02 -5.45 -20.71
C ASP A 304 -13.55 -4.20 -20.01
N ASN A 305 -13.09 -3.01 -20.43
CA ASN A 305 -13.53 -1.71 -19.91
C ASN A 305 -13.48 -1.61 -18.37
N GLY A 306 -12.49 -2.22 -17.72
CA GLY A 306 -12.38 -2.20 -16.25
C GLY A 306 -13.43 -3.04 -15.49
N LEU A 307 -14.23 -3.87 -16.19
CA LEU A 307 -15.25 -4.75 -15.60
C LEU A 307 -14.77 -6.20 -15.53
N PRO A 308 -15.38 -7.08 -14.68
CA PRO A 308 -14.90 -8.45 -14.47
C PRO A 308 -15.28 -9.41 -15.62
N VAL A 309 -14.89 -9.04 -16.84
CA VAL A 309 -14.91 -9.83 -18.08
C VAL A 309 -13.47 -9.97 -18.54
N ILE A 310 -12.90 -11.15 -18.32
CA ILE A 310 -11.48 -11.44 -18.57
C ILE A 310 -11.32 -11.97 -19.99
N ILE A 311 -10.38 -11.40 -20.76
CA ILE A 311 -10.11 -11.77 -22.14
C ILE A 311 -8.65 -12.22 -22.24
N THR A 312 -8.44 -13.49 -22.60
CA THR A 312 -7.11 -14.09 -22.81
C THR A 312 -6.89 -14.34 -24.30
N ASN A 313 -5.73 -13.96 -24.81
CA ASN A 313 -5.34 -14.23 -26.19
C ASN A 313 -4.16 -15.21 -26.26
N LEU A 314 -4.36 -16.30 -26.99
CA LEU A 314 -3.35 -17.30 -27.31
C LEU A 314 -3.17 -17.33 -28.83
N GLU A 315 -1.95 -17.55 -29.32
CA GLU A 315 -1.67 -17.63 -30.75
C GLU A 315 -0.92 -18.92 -31.09
N LYS A 316 -1.29 -19.53 -32.22
CA LYS A 316 -0.61 -20.70 -32.78
C LYS A 316 -0.62 -20.65 -34.30
N ASN A 317 0.54 -20.72 -34.96
CA ASN A 317 0.67 -20.85 -36.42
C ASN A 317 -0.12 -19.81 -37.25
N GLY A 318 -0.28 -18.58 -36.75
CA GLY A 318 -1.07 -17.52 -37.39
C GLY A 318 -2.59 -17.60 -37.16
N GLN A 319 -3.03 -18.49 -36.27
CA GLN A 319 -4.37 -18.52 -35.70
C GLN A 319 -4.36 -17.88 -34.31
N LEU A 320 -5.46 -17.25 -33.92
CA LEU A 320 -5.68 -16.59 -32.64
C LEU A 320 -6.87 -17.26 -31.94
N ALA A 321 -6.70 -17.65 -30.69
CA ALA A 321 -7.78 -18.02 -29.79
C ALA A 321 -8.02 -16.87 -28.82
N THR A 322 -9.25 -16.36 -28.79
CA THR A 322 -9.72 -15.40 -27.80
C THR A 322 -10.63 -16.10 -26.82
N ILE A 323 -10.22 -16.15 -25.55
CA ILE A 323 -10.97 -16.75 -24.45
C ILE A 323 -11.59 -15.61 -23.64
N GLU A 324 -12.91 -15.42 -23.71
CA GLU A 324 -13.65 -14.44 -22.92
C GLU A 324 -14.39 -15.12 -21.77
N GLN A 325 -14.21 -14.59 -20.56
CA GLN A 325 -14.52 -15.26 -19.30
C GLN A 325 -15.20 -14.32 -18.29
N PHE A 326 -16.37 -14.72 -17.77
CA PHE A 326 -17.09 -13.97 -16.73
C PHE A 326 -18.01 -14.88 -15.91
N SER A 327 -18.43 -14.40 -14.73
CA SER A 327 -19.40 -15.07 -13.88
C SER A 327 -20.79 -14.41 -13.99
N SER A 328 -21.84 -15.22 -14.10
CA SER A 328 -23.24 -14.76 -14.07
C SER A 328 -24.07 -15.57 -13.06
N PRO A 329 -25.08 -14.97 -12.39
CA PRO A 329 -26.02 -15.72 -11.57
C PRO A 329 -26.76 -16.79 -12.39
N LEU A 330 -26.90 -17.99 -11.82
CA LEU A 330 -27.73 -19.07 -12.38
C LEU A 330 -29.23 -18.81 -12.17
N VAL A 331 -29.56 -17.98 -11.19
CA VAL A 331 -30.91 -17.65 -10.73
C VAL A 331 -31.08 -16.15 -10.56
N ASP A 332 -32.33 -15.70 -10.47
CA ASP A 332 -32.63 -14.30 -10.13
C ASP A 332 -32.08 -13.99 -8.72
N LEU A 333 -31.32 -12.89 -8.61
CA LEU A 333 -30.69 -12.48 -7.36
C LEU A 333 -31.70 -12.25 -6.22
N SER A 334 -32.91 -11.81 -6.53
CA SER A 334 -33.99 -11.60 -5.54
C SER A 334 -34.48 -12.89 -4.88
N THR A 335 -34.21 -14.04 -5.50
CA THR A 335 -34.59 -15.36 -4.99
C THR A 335 -33.50 -16.03 -4.14
N THR A 336 -32.33 -15.38 -4.03
CA THR A 336 -31.16 -15.97 -3.35
C THR A 336 -31.14 -15.63 -1.87
N ILE A 337 -30.57 -16.55 -1.07
CA ILE A 337 -30.14 -16.23 0.29
C ILE A 337 -28.86 -15.40 0.17
N ARG A 338 -28.78 -14.29 0.91
CA ARG A 338 -27.67 -13.31 0.84
C ARG A 338 -26.31 -14.03 0.72
N GLY A 339 -25.63 -13.83 -0.41
CA GLY A 339 -24.30 -14.38 -0.75
C GLY A 339 -24.27 -15.83 -1.25
N TYR A 340 -25.23 -16.68 -0.93
CA TYR A 340 -25.37 -18.01 -1.52
C TYR A 340 -26.03 -17.91 -2.89
N ILE A 341 -25.25 -17.45 -3.86
CA ILE A 341 -25.70 -17.15 -5.23
C ILE A 341 -25.11 -18.20 -6.17
N PRO A 342 -25.86 -19.27 -6.51
CA PRO A 342 -25.43 -20.22 -7.52
C PRO A 342 -25.08 -19.48 -8.80
N SER A 343 -23.92 -19.77 -9.35
CA SER A 343 -23.33 -18.99 -10.44
C SER A 343 -22.78 -19.90 -11.52
N VAL A 344 -22.60 -19.36 -12.72
CA VAL A 344 -22.00 -20.03 -13.86
C VAL A 344 -20.81 -19.22 -14.31
N MET A 345 -19.65 -19.87 -14.38
CA MET A 345 -18.52 -19.33 -15.11
C MET A 345 -18.68 -19.68 -16.59
N PHE A 346 -18.79 -18.64 -17.41
CA PHE A 346 -18.76 -18.77 -18.86
C PHE A 346 -17.32 -18.65 -19.34
N SER A 347 -16.89 -19.56 -20.21
CA SER A 347 -15.68 -19.42 -21.01
C SER A 347 -16.06 -19.58 -22.48
N LYS A 348 -16.09 -18.49 -23.24
CA LYS A 348 -16.27 -18.52 -24.70
C LYS A 348 -14.90 -18.49 -25.36
N ILE A 349 -14.65 -19.45 -26.25
CA ILE A 349 -13.43 -19.52 -27.03
C ILE A 349 -13.81 -19.23 -28.48
N ASP A 350 -13.27 -18.16 -29.07
CA ASP A 350 -13.33 -17.85 -30.50
C ASP A 350 -11.97 -18.08 -31.14
N ILE A 351 -11.90 -18.96 -32.13
CA ILE A 351 -10.68 -19.27 -32.88
C ILE A 351 -10.83 -18.67 -34.27
N SER A 352 -9.88 -17.80 -34.65
CA SER A 352 -9.87 -17.07 -35.92
C SER A 352 -8.45 -16.97 -36.50
N GLY A 353 -8.33 -16.38 -37.69
CA GLY A 353 -7.04 -16.15 -38.35
C GLY A 353 -6.80 -17.07 -39.54
N LYS A 354 -5.57 -17.56 -39.71
CA LYS A 354 -5.15 -18.32 -40.89
C LYS A 354 -5.95 -19.62 -41.07
N ALA A 355 -6.36 -19.90 -42.31
CA ALA A 355 -7.03 -21.16 -42.64
C ALA A 355 -6.19 -22.39 -42.25
N GLY A 356 -6.87 -23.43 -41.78
CA GLY A 356 -6.25 -24.66 -41.30
C GLY A 356 -7.00 -25.29 -40.14
N ASN A 357 -6.53 -26.47 -39.74
CA ASN A 357 -7.12 -27.21 -38.64
C ASN A 357 -6.72 -26.60 -37.29
N PHE A 358 -7.64 -26.65 -36.33
CA PHE A 358 -7.32 -26.41 -34.92
C PHE A 358 -7.73 -27.61 -34.07
N SER A 359 -7.06 -27.75 -32.92
CA SER A 359 -7.39 -28.73 -31.88
C SER A 359 -7.14 -28.08 -30.53
N PHE A 360 -8.20 -27.86 -29.77
CA PHE A 360 -8.21 -27.27 -28.44
C PHE A 360 -8.58 -28.35 -27.43
N GLU A 361 -7.98 -28.34 -26.24
CA GLU A 361 -8.26 -29.28 -25.17
C GLU A 361 -8.93 -28.58 -23.99
N ILE A 362 -9.99 -29.19 -23.46
CA ILE A 362 -10.60 -28.82 -22.18
C ILE A 362 -10.48 -29.99 -21.23
N THR A 363 -9.94 -29.76 -20.05
CA THR A 363 -9.88 -30.79 -19.01
C THR A 363 -10.59 -30.31 -17.75
N LEU A 364 -11.61 -31.06 -17.32
CA LEU A 364 -12.24 -30.87 -16.01
C LEU A 364 -11.65 -31.87 -15.02
N HIS A 365 -11.16 -31.36 -13.91
CA HIS A 365 -10.81 -32.16 -12.74
C HIS A 365 -11.88 -31.97 -11.67
N ASN A 366 -12.59 -33.05 -11.36
CA ASN A 366 -13.36 -33.15 -10.12
C ASN A 366 -12.40 -33.49 -8.98
N GLU A 367 -12.40 -32.65 -7.95
CA GLU A 367 -11.55 -32.82 -6.77
C GLU A 367 -12.32 -33.46 -5.60
N LEU A 368 -13.57 -33.87 -5.82
CA LEU A 368 -14.35 -34.66 -4.87
C LEU A 368 -13.96 -36.14 -4.97
N LYS A 369 -13.65 -36.74 -3.82
CA LYS A 369 -13.32 -38.17 -3.70
C LYS A 369 -14.54 -39.03 -3.95
N ASP A 370 -14.36 -40.18 -4.57
CA ASP A 370 -15.41 -41.20 -4.80
C ASP A 370 -16.60 -40.72 -5.66
N HIS A 371 -16.42 -39.63 -6.40
CA HIS A 371 -17.38 -39.03 -7.34
C HIS A 371 -16.88 -39.27 -8.78
N ALA A 372 -17.44 -40.28 -9.44
CA ALA A 372 -17.01 -40.69 -10.77
C ALA A 372 -17.65 -39.79 -11.82
N LEU A 373 -16.90 -39.40 -12.85
CA LEU A 373 -17.39 -38.55 -13.92
C LEU A 373 -17.92 -39.41 -15.09
N GLU A 374 -18.91 -38.87 -15.80
CA GLU A 374 -19.30 -39.37 -17.11
C GLU A 374 -19.58 -38.22 -18.09
N ALA A 375 -19.32 -38.46 -19.37
CA ALA A 375 -19.65 -37.55 -20.46
C ALA A 375 -20.91 -38.02 -21.17
N ILE A 376 -21.91 -37.15 -21.24
CA ILE A 376 -23.22 -37.41 -21.85
C ILE A 376 -23.41 -36.45 -23.01
N GLN A 377 -23.83 -36.97 -24.17
CA GLN A 377 -24.20 -36.14 -25.32
C GLN A 377 -25.72 -35.99 -25.38
N GLN A 378 -26.23 -34.76 -25.32
CA GLN A 378 -27.67 -34.47 -25.36
C GLN A 378 -27.94 -33.21 -26.19
N GLN A 379 -28.85 -33.30 -27.17
CA GLN A 379 -29.27 -32.17 -28.01
C GLN A 379 -28.10 -31.39 -28.64
N GLY A 380 -27.04 -32.10 -29.08
CA GLY A 380 -25.86 -31.48 -29.69
C GLY A 380 -24.90 -30.81 -28.70
N LYS A 381 -25.12 -30.95 -27.39
CA LYS A 381 -24.26 -30.46 -26.31
C LYS A 381 -23.57 -31.63 -25.62
N TRP A 382 -22.42 -31.35 -25.01
CA TRP A 382 -21.73 -32.29 -24.12
C TRP A 382 -21.92 -31.87 -22.67
N ILE A 383 -22.28 -32.81 -21.82
CA ILE A 383 -22.56 -32.62 -20.40
C ILE A 383 -21.58 -33.51 -19.62
N ILE A 384 -20.96 -32.95 -18.59
CA ILE A 384 -20.18 -33.72 -17.62
C ILE A 384 -21.00 -33.81 -16.34
N ALA A 385 -21.28 -35.04 -15.91
CA ALA A 385 -22.08 -35.30 -14.72
C ALA A 385 -21.36 -36.24 -13.75
N ASP A 386 -21.76 -36.17 -12.49
CA ASP A 386 -21.49 -37.19 -11.49
C ASP A 386 -22.28 -38.45 -11.83
N LYS A 387 -21.60 -39.60 -11.93
CA LYS A 387 -22.23 -40.87 -12.27
C LYS A 387 -23.14 -41.41 -11.17
N GLN A 388 -22.92 -41.00 -9.92
CA GLN A 388 -23.67 -41.46 -8.76
C GLN A 388 -24.90 -40.58 -8.48
N THR A 389 -24.74 -39.25 -8.50
CA THR A 389 -25.81 -38.29 -8.17
C THR A 389 -26.53 -37.74 -9.39
N GLY A 390 -25.88 -37.76 -10.56
CA GLY A 390 -26.34 -37.07 -11.77
C GLY A 390 -26.04 -35.57 -11.76
N ASP A 391 -25.39 -35.03 -10.72
CA ASP A 391 -25.10 -33.60 -10.65
C ASP A 391 -24.21 -33.15 -11.81
N ILE A 392 -24.59 -32.06 -12.45
CA ILE A 392 -23.95 -31.54 -13.65
C ILE A 392 -22.85 -30.57 -13.25
N PHE A 393 -21.62 -30.92 -13.64
CA PHE A 393 -20.42 -30.12 -13.38
C PHE A 393 -20.07 -29.19 -14.55
N LEU A 394 -20.41 -29.55 -15.78
CA LEU A 394 -20.00 -28.77 -16.96
C LEU A 394 -20.96 -29.00 -18.12
N VAL A 395 -21.18 -27.96 -18.93
CA VAL A 395 -21.82 -28.07 -20.24
C VAL A 395 -20.92 -27.41 -21.30
N ILE A 396 -20.70 -28.10 -22.42
CA ILE A 396 -19.99 -27.58 -23.60
C ILE A 396 -20.99 -27.45 -24.75
N GLU A 397 -21.06 -26.24 -25.31
CA GLU A 397 -21.89 -25.87 -26.45
C GLU A 397 -20.98 -25.47 -27.60
N THR A 398 -21.15 -26.09 -28.77
CA THR A 398 -20.31 -25.81 -29.94
C THR A 398 -21.09 -25.16 -31.07
N GLY A 399 -20.44 -24.25 -31.79
CA GLY A 399 -20.92 -23.74 -33.07
C GLY A 399 -20.90 -24.78 -34.19
N LYS A 400 -21.20 -24.35 -35.41
CA LYS A 400 -21.19 -25.21 -36.61
C LYS A 400 -19.78 -25.71 -36.93
N ASP A 401 -19.70 -26.91 -37.50
CA ASP A 401 -18.46 -27.55 -37.99
C ASP A 401 -17.36 -27.73 -36.93
N ILE A 402 -17.76 -27.96 -35.68
CA ILE A 402 -16.87 -28.30 -34.57
C ILE A 402 -17.17 -29.73 -34.11
N THR A 403 -16.12 -30.53 -33.95
CA THR A 403 -16.19 -31.88 -33.39
C THR A 403 -15.68 -31.86 -31.96
N VAL A 404 -16.35 -32.58 -31.07
CA VAL A 404 -15.95 -32.76 -29.68
C VAL A 404 -15.78 -34.24 -29.41
N LYS A 405 -14.61 -34.63 -28.88
CA LYS A 405 -14.30 -36.00 -28.53
C LYS A 405 -13.86 -36.08 -27.05
N PRO A 406 -14.66 -36.69 -26.15
CA PRO A 406 -14.23 -36.94 -24.78
C PRO A 406 -13.20 -38.07 -24.73
N THR A 407 -12.35 -38.03 -23.71
CA THR A 407 -11.59 -39.20 -23.23
C THR A 407 -12.41 -39.99 -22.23
N ASP A 408 -11.96 -41.20 -21.92
CA ASP A 408 -12.46 -41.87 -20.72
C ASP A 408 -12.04 -41.06 -19.46
N PRO A 409 -12.89 -41.00 -18.42
CA PRO A 409 -12.50 -40.47 -17.12
C PRO A 409 -11.32 -41.26 -16.56
N VAL A 410 -10.30 -40.55 -16.08
CA VAL A 410 -9.13 -41.16 -15.43
C VAL A 410 -8.97 -40.63 -14.00
N PRO A 411 -8.41 -41.42 -13.08
CA PRO A 411 -8.13 -40.94 -11.72
C PRO A 411 -7.19 -39.74 -11.73
N ASN A 412 -7.44 -38.78 -10.84
CA ASN A 412 -6.51 -37.69 -10.49
C ASN A 412 -6.16 -37.78 -8.99
N LYS A 413 -5.42 -36.79 -8.45
CA LYS A 413 -4.97 -36.80 -7.05
C LYS A 413 -6.10 -36.97 -6.02
N ASN A 414 -7.26 -36.34 -6.24
CA ASN A 414 -8.36 -36.27 -5.26
C ASN A 414 -9.71 -36.79 -5.78
N GLY A 415 -9.84 -37.11 -7.06
CA GLY A 415 -11.07 -37.52 -7.72
C GLY A 415 -10.79 -38.03 -9.14
N GLN A 416 -11.58 -37.60 -10.12
CA GLN A 416 -11.38 -37.96 -11.53
C GLN A 416 -11.18 -36.72 -12.39
N GLN A 417 -10.52 -36.92 -13.53
CA GLN A 417 -10.44 -35.93 -14.59
C GLN A 417 -10.97 -36.52 -15.89
N ILE A 418 -11.51 -35.67 -16.74
CA ILE A 418 -11.95 -36.01 -18.09
C ILE A 418 -11.55 -34.88 -19.04
N ALA A 419 -10.97 -35.25 -20.18
CA ALA A 419 -10.52 -34.31 -21.20
C ALA A 419 -11.43 -34.37 -22.44
N PHE A 420 -11.53 -33.25 -23.15
CA PHE A 420 -12.29 -33.09 -24.39
C PHE A 420 -11.38 -32.47 -25.43
N THR A 421 -11.21 -33.17 -26.55
CA THR A 421 -10.60 -32.59 -27.75
C THR A 421 -11.68 -31.93 -28.59
N ILE A 422 -11.58 -30.61 -28.75
CA ILE A 422 -12.45 -29.78 -29.58
C ILE A 422 -11.68 -29.40 -30.84
N SER A 423 -12.13 -29.88 -31.99
CA SER A 423 -11.42 -29.68 -33.25
C SER A 423 -12.34 -29.19 -34.35
N GLY A 424 -11.75 -28.52 -35.33
CA GLY A 424 -12.46 -27.98 -36.48
C GLY A 424 -11.49 -27.44 -37.52
N VAL A 425 -12.06 -26.87 -38.58
CA VAL A 425 -11.31 -26.28 -39.70
C VAL A 425 -11.70 -24.81 -39.82
N LEU A 426 -10.70 -23.93 -39.85
CA LEU A 426 -10.88 -22.54 -40.24
C LEU A 426 -10.74 -22.42 -41.77
N THR A 427 -11.70 -21.76 -42.40
CA THR A 427 -11.57 -21.22 -43.76
C THR A 427 -11.23 -19.73 -43.69
N ASP A 428 -10.60 -19.19 -44.75
CA ASP A 428 -10.17 -17.80 -44.78
C ASP A 428 -11.31 -16.83 -44.40
N GLY A 429 -11.04 -15.95 -43.44
CA GLY A 429 -12.00 -14.95 -42.96
C GLY A 429 -13.12 -15.48 -42.05
N THR A 430 -13.09 -16.76 -41.65
CA THR A 430 -14.08 -17.34 -40.73
C THR A 430 -13.52 -17.53 -39.32
N SER A 431 -14.39 -17.53 -38.31
CA SER A 431 -14.07 -18.00 -36.95
C SER A 431 -14.86 -19.25 -36.60
N ARG A 432 -14.44 -19.94 -35.54
CA ARG A 432 -15.16 -21.05 -34.91
C ARG A 432 -15.23 -20.80 -33.42
N GLU A 433 -16.43 -20.92 -32.87
CA GLU A 433 -16.69 -20.62 -31.47
C GLU A 433 -17.31 -21.80 -30.71
N PHE A 434 -16.93 -21.93 -29.45
CA PHE A 434 -17.60 -22.82 -28.49
C PHE A 434 -17.64 -22.16 -27.11
N VAL A 435 -18.60 -22.57 -26.29
CA VAL A 435 -18.86 -22.03 -24.96
C VAL A 435 -18.83 -23.16 -23.94
N VAL A 436 -18.12 -22.92 -22.85
CA VAL A 436 -18.05 -23.79 -21.69
C VAL A 436 -18.80 -23.11 -20.54
N LYS A 437 -19.72 -23.84 -19.92
CA LYS A 437 -20.50 -23.40 -18.77
C LYS A 437 -20.13 -24.26 -17.57
N LEU A 438 -19.48 -23.65 -16.58
CA LEU A 438 -19.06 -24.29 -15.32
C LEU A 438 -19.92 -23.74 -14.16
N PRO A 439 -20.99 -24.43 -13.75
CA PRO A 439 -21.75 -24.03 -12.57
C PRO A 439 -20.97 -24.24 -11.26
N SER A 440 -21.13 -23.32 -10.31
CA SER A 440 -20.72 -23.49 -8.91
C SER A 440 -21.83 -23.00 -7.98
N PRO A 441 -22.40 -23.88 -7.13
CA PRO A 441 -22.16 -25.33 -7.06
C PRO A 441 -22.55 -26.09 -8.33
N ALA A 442 -22.16 -27.36 -8.43
CA ALA A 442 -22.74 -28.26 -9.43
C ALA A 442 -24.27 -28.30 -9.29
N ILE A 443 -24.98 -28.47 -10.42
CA ILE A 443 -26.45 -28.37 -10.43
C ILE A 443 -27.08 -29.76 -10.54
N VAL A 444 -28.22 -29.94 -9.88
CA VAL A 444 -28.98 -31.19 -9.99
C VAL A 444 -29.55 -31.38 -11.42
N PRO A 445 -29.79 -32.62 -11.89
CA PRO A 445 -30.31 -32.90 -13.23
C PRO A 445 -31.55 -32.08 -13.64
N ALA A 446 -32.45 -31.83 -12.69
CA ALA A 446 -33.68 -31.08 -12.93
C ALA A 446 -33.45 -29.63 -13.40
N GLU A 447 -32.29 -29.06 -13.08
CA GLU A 447 -31.91 -27.68 -13.41
C GLU A 447 -31.13 -27.56 -14.73
N LEU A 448 -30.87 -28.68 -15.43
CA LEU A 448 -30.15 -28.69 -16.70
C LEU A 448 -30.81 -27.79 -17.75
N THR A 449 -32.13 -27.79 -17.81
CA THR A 449 -32.89 -26.94 -18.74
C THR A 449 -32.63 -25.47 -18.48
N ARG A 450 -32.54 -25.06 -17.21
CA ARG A 450 -32.22 -23.68 -16.83
C ARG A 450 -30.82 -23.29 -17.32
N LEU A 451 -29.81 -24.11 -17.05
CA LEU A 451 -28.43 -23.88 -17.51
C LEU A 451 -28.32 -23.83 -19.04
N ASN A 452 -29.06 -24.70 -19.73
CA ASN A 452 -29.12 -24.76 -21.19
C ASN A 452 -29.76 -23.50 -21.80
N ASN A 453 -30.71 -22.89 -21.10
CA ASN A 453 -31.40 -21.68 -21.57
C ASN A 453 -30.56 -20.41 -21.41
N LEU A 454 -29.56 -20.39 -20.52
CA LEU A 454 -28.65 -19.25 -20.38
C LEU A 454 -27.84 -19.05 -21.68
N GLN A 455 -28.06 -17.92 -22.35
CA GLN A 455 -27.36 -17.59 -23.60
C GLN A 455 -26.15 -16.70 -23.30
N TYR A 456 -24.98 -17.07 -23.84
CA TYR A 456 -23.72 -16.34 -23.60
C TYR A 456 -23.85 -14.83 -23.72
N ALA A 457 -24.34 -14.33 -24.86
CA ALA A 457 -24.41 -12.90 -25.14
C ALA A 457 -25.36 -12.15 -24.18
N VAL A 458 -26.45 -12.81 -23.78
CA VAL A 458 -27.43 -12.25 -22.84
C VAL A 458 -26.84 -12.17 -21.44
N GLU A 459 -26.20 -13.24 -20.98
CA GLU A 459 -25.59 -13.29 -19.66
C GLU A 459 -24.38 -12.35 -19.54
N ARG A 460 -23.56 -12.24 -20.61
CA ARG A 460 -22.48 -11.25 -20.67
C ARG A 460 -23.01 -9.84 -20.47
N LYS A 461 -24.10 -9.49 -21.18
CA LYS A 461 -24.73 -8.19 -21.05
C LYS A 461 -25.26 -7.97 -19.63
N LYS A 462 -25.96 -8.94 -19.04
CA LYS A 462 -26.46 -8.84 -17.65
C LYS A 462 -25.34 -8.64 -16.64
N THR A 463 -24.24 -9.38 -16.76
CA THR A 463 -23.07 -9.20 -15.89
C THR A 463 -22.48 -7.80 -16.03
N VAL A 464 -22.31 -7.31 -17.26
CA VAL A 464 -21.82 -5.93 -17.50
C VAL A 464 -22.77 -4.90 -16.90
N ASP A 465 -24.08 -5.01 -17.16
CA ASP A 465 -25.09 -4.08 -16.66
C ASP A 465 -25.10 -4.05 -15.12
N TYR A 466 -25.00 -5.21 -14.47
CA TYR A 466 -24.95 -5.32 -12.99
C TYR A 466 -23.78 -4.53 -12.38
N TRP A 467 -22.58 -4.63 -12.96
CA TRP A 467 -21.41 -3.92 -12.43
C TRP A 467 -21.43 -2.44 -12.80
N GLU A 468 -21.99 -2.06 -13.95
CA GLU A 468 -22.24 -0.65 -14.29
C GLU A 468 -23.26 -0.01 -13.33
N GLU A 469 -24.31 -0.73 -12.95
CA GLU A 469 -25.27 -0.27 -11.94
C GLU A 469 -24.60 -0.02 -10.59
N TRP A 470 -23.62 -0.85 -10.19
CA TRP A 470 -22.81 -0.59 -9.00
C TRP A 470 -21.97 0.68 -9.13
N LEU A 471 -21.30 0.88 -10.27
CA LEU A 471 -20.50 2.07 -10.54
C LEU A 471 -21.36 3.35 -10.54
N ALA A 472 -22.60 3.27 -11.01
CA ALA A 472 -23.53 4.40 -11.10
C ALA A 472 -24.09 4.87 -9.74
N LYS A 473 -23.98 4.07 -8.67
CA LYS A 473 -24.46 4.43 -7.31
C LYS A 473 -23.57 5.46 -6.61
N GLY A 474 -22.28 5.47 -6.93
CA GLY A 474 -21.29 6.33 -6.29
C GLY A 474 -20.86 7.50 -7.18
N ALA A 475 -19.79 8.16 -6.74
CA ALA A 475 -19.13 9.19 -7.51
C ALA A 475 -18.64 8.65 -8.87
N SER A 476 -18.53 9.53 -9.86
CA SER A 476 -17.96 9.21 -11.17
C SER A 476 -16.70 10.04 -11.40
N PHE A 477 -15.66 9.41 -11.96
CA PHE A 477 -14.40 10.06 -12.32
C PHE A 477 -14.03 9.62 -13.73
N GLN A 478 -13.74 10.59 -14.60
CA GLN A 478 -13.30 10.34 -15.96
C GLN A 478 -12.17 11.32 -16.31
N VAL A 479 -11.07 10.78 -16.81
CA VAL A 479 -9.87 11.52 -17.22
C VAL A 479 -9.47 11.11 -18.63
N PRO A 480 -8.63 11.89 -19.34
CA PRO A 480 -8.24 11.56 -20.71
C PRO A 480 -7.09 10.52 -20.77
N GLU A 481 -7.20 9.46 -19.96
CA GLU A 481 -6.28 8.33 -19.91
C GLU A 481 -7.06 7.05 -19.61
N GLN A 482 -7.20 6.19 -20.63
CA GLN A 482 -8.08 5.02 -20.57
C GLN A 482 -7.69 4.05 -19.44
N ALA A 483 -6.40 3.78 -19.27
CA ALA A 483 -5.93 2.85 -18.24
C ALA A 483 -6.31 3.30 -16.81
N VAL A 484 -6.29 4.61 -16.55
CA VAL A 484 -6.71 5.19 -15.27
C VAL A 484 -8.21 5.02 -15.07
N ASN A 485 -9.01 5.22 -16.12
CA ASN A 485 -10.47 5.00 -16.06
C ASN A 485 -10.82 3.52 -15.85
N GLU A 486 -10.11 2.61 -16.52
CA GLU A 486 -10.31 1.16 -16.36
C GLU A 486 -9.94 0.69 -14.95
N LEU A 487 -8.81 1.15 -14.40
CA LEU A 487 -8.43 0.87 -13.01
C LEU A 487 -9.45 1.46 -12.02
N TYR A 488 -9.87 2.72 -12.20
CA TYR A 488 -10.94 3.31 -11.37
C TYR A 488 -12.22 2.45 -11.31
N ARG A 489 -12.62 1.90 -12.46
CA ARG A 489 -13.75 0.99 -12.58
C ARG A 489 -13.47 -0.36 -11.91
N ALA A 490 -12.26 -0.89 -12.09
CA ALA A 490 -11.82 -2.16 -11.54
C ALA A 490 -11.80 -2.18 -10.00
N ASN A 491 -11.25 -1.13 -9.39
CA ASN A 491 -11.08 -0.99 -7.95
C ASN A 491 -12.38 -1.21 -7.16
N LEU A 492 -13.54 -0.82 -7.72
CA LEU A 492 -14.81 -1.02 -7.02
C LEU A 492 -15.18 -2.48 -6.92
N TRP A 493 -15.16 -3.19 -8.05
CA TRP A 493 -15.63 -4.57 -8.05
C TRP A 493 -14.62 -5.48 -7.35
N HIS A 494 -13.31 -5.18 -7.40
CA HIS A 494 -12.31 -5.86 -6.55
C HIS A 494 -12.70 -5.84 -5.07
N ALA A 495 -13.12 -4.68 -4.56
CA ALA A 495 -13.60 -4.53 -3.20
C ALA A 495 -14.93 -5.25 -2.95
N LEU A 496 -15.93 -5.08 -3.84
CA LEU A 496 -17.25 -5.69 -3.68
C LEU A 496 -17.26 -7.22 -3.83
N ILE A 497 -16.29 -7.82 -4.50
CA ILE A 497 -16.17 -9.29 -4.55
C ILE A 497 -15.39 -9.84 -3.36
N LEU A 498 -14.76 -9.03 -2.52
CA LEU A 498 -13.97 -9.51 -1.39
C LEU A 498 -14.85 -10.10 -0.28
N PRO A 499 -15.93 -9.45 0.18
CA PRO A 499 -16.79 -10.01 1.22
C PRO A 499 -17.38 -11.36 0.84
N ARG A 500 -17.76 -12.13 1.86
CA ARG A 500 -18.71 -13.24 1.71
C ARG A 500 -19.88 -12.99 2.64
N HIS A 501 -21.04 -12.77 2.05
CA HIS A 501 -22.28 -12.71 2.81
C HIS A 501 -22.70 -14.14 3.15
N THR A 502 -22.73 -14.43 4.44
CA THR A 502 -23.00 -15.78 4.95
C THR A 502 -24.05 -15.70 6.05
N LEU A 503 -24.42 -16.86 6.59
CA LEU A 503 -25.24 -16.95 7.79
C LEU A 503 -24.42 -17.61 8.90
N ASP A 504 -24.58 -17.10 10.12
CA ASP A 504 -24.06 -17.76 11.32
C ASP A 504 -24.81 -19.08 11.58
N ILE A 505 -24.28 -19.87 12.52
CA ILE A 505 -24.90 -21.12 12.97
C ILE A 505 -26.33 -20.93 13.53
N ASP A 506 -26.67 -19.72 13.99
CA ASP A 506 -28.01 -19.36 14.47
C ASP A 506 -28.92 -18.78 13.38
N GLY A 507 -28.47 -18.80 12.12
CA GLY A 507 -29.20 -18.29 10.95
C GLY A 507 -29.19 -16.77 10.80
N LYS A 508 -28.46 -16.03 11.65
CA LYS A 508 -28.34 -14.56 11.51
C LYS A 508 -27.34 -14.19 10.43
N LYS A 509 -27.50 -13.00 9.85
CA LYS A 509 -26.56 -12.44 8.88
C LYS A 509 -25.14 -12.41 9.47
N HIS A 510 -24.19 -12.94 8.71
CA HIS A 510 -22.76 -12.89 8.97
C HIS A 510 -22.04 -12.39 7.70
N MET A 511 -20.84 -11.88 7.88
CA MET A 511 -20.00 -11.42 6.78
C MET A 511 -18.54 -11.76 7.09
N ASP A 512 -17.93 -12.51 6.18
CA ASP A 512 -16.49 -12.74 6.19
C ASP A 512 -15.81 -11.69 5.30
N LEU A 513 -14.77 -11.05 5.83
CA LEU A 513 -13.98 -9.99 5.20
C LEU A 513 -12.51 -10.45 5.15
N PRO A 514 -12.17 -11.37 4.23
CA PRO A 514 -10.80 -11.84 4.07
C PRO A 514 -9.91 -10.70 3.58
N TYR A 515 -8.60 -10.76 3.83
CA TYR A 515 -7.68 -9.79 3.25
C TYR A 515 -7.54 -9.93 1.71
N ALA A 516 -7.54 -11.18 1.22
CA ALA A 516 -7.65 -11.51 -0.19
C ALA A 516 -8.37 -12.85 -0.38
N ASN A 517 -9.07 -13.03 -1.51
CA ASN A 517 -9.79 -14.29 -1.79
C ASN A 517 -8.86 -15.48 -2.11
N THR A 518 -7.57 -15.21 -2.35
CA THR A 518 -6.54 -16.20 -2.70
C THR A 518 -5.36 -16.20 -1.74
N ALA A 519 -5.56 -15.74 -0.49
CA ALA A 519 -4.52 -15.72 0.52
C ALA A 519 -5.09 -15.65 1.93
N TYR A 520 -4.31 -16.04 2.94
CA TYR A 520 -4.63 -15.83 4.35
C TYR A 520 -5.96 -16.44 4.83
N GLY A 521 -6.36 -16.05 6.05
CA GLY A 521 -7.63 -16.44 6.68
C GLY A 521 -8.83 -15.98 5.86
N GLN A 522 -9.86 -16.83 5.80
CA GLN A 522 -11.04 -16.62 4.95
C GLN A 522 -12.34 -16.41 5.75
N ARG A 523 -12.23 -16.27 7.08
CA ARG A 523 -13.37 -16.13 7.99
C ARG A 523 -13.24 -14.84 8.79
N ASN A 524 -14.37 -14.24 9.15
CA ASN A 524 -14.44 -12.99 9.89
C ASN A 524 -13.61 -11.89 9.22
N ALA A 525 -13.27 -10.84 9.96
CA ALA A 525 -12.42 -9.74 9.51
C ALA A 525 -11.03 -9.82 10.16
N ASP A 526 -10.19 -10.78 9.76
CA ASP A 526 -8.89 -11.03 10.41
C ASP A 526 -7.87 -9.87 10.22
N TRP A 527 -8.04 -9.04 9.18
CA TRP A 527 -7.22 -7.84 8.92
C TRP A 527 -8.07 -6.56 8.95
N PRO A 528 -8.63 -6.19 10.12
CA PRO A 528 -9.66 -5.15 10.20
C PRO A 528 -9.13 -3.77 9.84
N VAL A 529 -7.86 -3.44 10.11
CA VAL A 529 -7.30 -2.13 9.72
C VAL A 529 -7.16 -2.00 8.20
N ASN A 530 -6.76 -3.07 7.52
CA ASN A 530 -6.64 -3.07 6.06
C ASN A 530 -8.03 -2.87 5.42
N GLN A 531 -9.04 -3.57 5.93
CA GLN A 531 -10.42 -3.42 5.49
C GLN A 531 -10.96 -2.01 5.82
N ALA A 532 -10.97 -1.63 7.09
CA ALA A 532 -11.56 -0.38 7.56
C ALA A 532 -10.96 0.85 6.88
N VAL A 533 -9.63 0.96 6.84
CA VAL A 533 -8.95 2.16 6.37
C VAL A 533 -8.82 2.17 4.86
N TYR A 534 -8.33 1.09 4.27
CA TYR A 534 -7.96 1.07 2.86
C TYR A 534 -9.07 0.58 1.94
N VAL A 535 -10.18 0.05 2.46
CA VAL A 535 -11.35 -0.32 1.64
C VAL A 535 -12.56 0.52 2.05
N ASP A 536 -13.01 0.42 3.30
CA ASP A 536 -14.24 1.07 3.74
C ASP A 536 -14.17 2.60 3.69
N TYR A 537 -13.03 3.18 4.07
CA TYR A 537 -12.81 4.61 3.90
C TYR A 537 -12.33 4.94 2.48
N MET A 538 -11.19 4.37 2.05
CA MET A 538 -10.53 4.82 0.82
C MET A 538 -11.20 4.40 -0.47
N ILE A 539 -12.09 3.42 -0.48
CA ILE A 539 -12.89 3.09 -1.67
C ILE A 539 -14.32 3.52 -1.44
N TYR A 540 -14.99 2.96 -0.42
CA TYR A 540 -16.41 3.20 -0.22
C TYR A 540 -16.70 4.64 0.23
N GLY A 541 -16.04 5.12 1.28
CA GLY A 541 -16.22 6.48 1.80
C GLY A 541 -15.90 7.57 0.79
N LEU A 542 -14.72 7.49 0.15
CA LEU A 542 -14.28 8.48 -0.84
C LEU A 542 -15.13 8.49 -2.13
N ARG A 543 -15.98 7.47 -2.35
CA ARG A 543 -16.86 7.35 -3.52
C ARG A 543 -18.35 7.40 -3.18
N GLY A 544 -18.73 7.43 -1.90
CA GLY A 544 -20.13 7.55 -1.47
C GLY A 544 -20.89 6.23 -1.41
N TYR A 545 -20.22 5.14 -1.03
CA TYR A 545 -20.84 3.84 -0.70
C TYR A 545 -20.93 3.64 0.82
N ASP A 546 -21.44 4.64 1.54
CA ASP A 546 -21.47 4.67 3.01
C ASP A 546 -22.29 3.51 3.61
N ASP A 547 -23.36 3.07 2.93
CA ASP A 547 -24.12 1.88 3.35
C ASP A 547 -23.26 0.59 3.33
N VAL A 548 -22.34 0.45 2.36
CA VAL A 548 -21.46 -0.73 2.29
C VAL A 548 -20.43 -0.67 3.42
N ALA A 549 -19.78 0.47 3.60
CA ALA A 549 -18.83 0.68 4.70
C ALA A 549 -19.47 0.43 6.07
N GLN A 550 -20.71 0.91 6.27
CA GLN A 550 -21.49 0.70 7.50
C GLN A 550 -21.71 -0.80 7.80
N ASP A 551 -22.10 -1.57 6.79
CA ASP A 551 -22.33 -3.01 6.89
C ASP A 551 -21.04 -3.74 7.31
N GLU A 552 -19.90 -3.36 6.71
CA GLU A 552 -18.59 -3.95 7.00
C GLU A 552 -18.05 -3.55 8.38
N TYR A 553 -18.20 -2.29 8.82
CA TYR A 553 -17.89 -1.88 10.20
C TYR A 553 -18.71 -2.65 11.23
N THR A 554 -20.00 -2.87 10.95
CA THR A 554 -20.87 -3.65 11.82
C THR A 554 -20.39 -5.11 11.92
N ALA A 555 -19.99 -5.71 10.79
CA ALA A 555 -19.42 -7.06 10.76
C ALA A 555 -18.09 -7.16 11.51
N MET A 556 -17.21 -6.16 11.38
CA MET A 556 -15.96 -6.07 12.13
C MET A 556 -16.21 -5.97 13.64
N PHE A 557 -17.13 -5.10 14.10
CA PHE A 557 -17.45 -5.04 15.52
C PHE A 557 -18.00 -6.36 16.05
N LYS A 558 -18.90 -7.01 15.29
CA LYS A 558 -19.49 -8.29 15.68
C LYS A 558 -18.44 -9.40 15.82
N SER A 559 -17.44 -9.44 14.94
CA SER A 559 -16.46 -10.53 14.88
C SER A 559 -15.17 -10.27 15.65
N GLN A 560 -14.73 -9.01 15.78
CA GLN A 560 -13.41 -8.67 16.29
C GLN A 560 -13.39 -7.87 17.59
N GLN A 561 -14.48 -7.20 17.99
CA GLN A 561 -14.48 -6.42 19.23
C GLN A 561 -14.44 -7.33 20.46
N GLN A 562 -13.42 -7.14 21.27
CA GLN A 562 -13.19 -7.86 22.52
C GLN A 562 -14.04 -7.28 23.66
N PRO A 563 -14.23 -8.02 24.77
CA PRO A 563 -15.02 -7.55 25.91
C PRO A 563 -14.54 -6.23 26.53
N ASP A 564 -13.24 -5.93 26.44
CA ASP A 564 -12.62 -4.69 26.92
C ASP A 564 -12.73 -3.52 25.93
N GLY A 565 -13.40 -3.71 24.79
CA GLY A 565 -13.59 -2.71 23.74
C GLY A 565 -12.53 -2.72 22.64
N ARG A 566 -11.40 -3.42 22.83
CA ARG A 566 -10.32 -3.51 21.83
C ARG A 566 -10.80 -4.20 20.56
N ILE A 567 -10.29 -3.77 19.41
CA ILE A 567 -10.45 -4.51 18.14
C ILE A 567 -9.32 -5.53 18.00
N GLY A 568 -9.68 -6.81 17.93
CA GLY A 568 -8.76 -7.91 17.63
C GLY A 568 -8.66 -8.21 16.14
N GLY A 569 -8.14 -9.38 15.78
CA GLY A 569 -8.00 -9.83 14.40
C GLY A 569 -7.09 -11.06 14.35
N PHE A 570 -6.31 -11.19 13.27
CA PHE A 570 -5.28 -12.22 13.13
C PHE A 570 -4.27 -12.18 14.29
N ALA A 571 -3.96 -10.98 14.77
CA ALA A 571 -3.14 -10.73 15.95
C ALA A 571 -3.73 -9.60 16.80
N ASN A 572 -3.02 -9.16 17.84
CA ASN A 572 -3.43 -8.05 18.68
C ASN A 572 -2.59 -6.79 18.40
N TRP A 573 -2.47 -6.41 17.12
CA TRP A 573 -1.65 -5.27 16.71
C TRP A 573 -2.18 -3.93 17.24
N GLY A 574 -1.28 -3.04 17.63
CA GLY A 574 -1.63 -1.78 18.30
C GLY A 574 -2.47 -0.84 17.44
N VAL A 575 -2.47 -1.02 16.12
CA VAL A 575 -3.12 -0.13 15.15
C VAL A 575 -4.63 -0.38 14.97
N TYR A 576 -5.15 -1.55 15.36
CA TYR A 576 -6.51 -1.96 14.96
C TYR A 576 -7.61 -1.04 15.49
N SER A 577 -7.70 -0.84 16.81
CA SER A 577 -8.70 0.04 17.41
C SER A 577 -8.61 1.49 16.90
N PRO A 578 -7.45 2.17 16.94
CA PRO A 578 -7.37 3.56 16.48
C PRO A 578 -7.56 3.69 14.95
N GLY A 579 -7.15 2.70 14.17
CA GLY A 579 -7.39 2.65 12.72
C GLY A 579 -8.87 2.54 12.37
N GLN A 580 -9.64 1.72 13.09
CA GLN A 580 -11.09 1.64 12.88
C GLN A 580 -11.81 2.93 13.28
N LEU A 581 -11.41 3.58 14.38
CA LEU A 581 -11.93 4.91 14.76
C LEU A 581 -11.65 5.97 13.70
N TYR A 582 -10.43 5.98 13.15
CA TYR A 582 -10.06 6.86 12.04
C TYR A 582 -11.00 6.68 10.85
N ALA A 583 -11.22 5.43 10.43
CA ALA A 583 -12.01 5.13 9.25
C ALA A 583 -13.51 5.47 9.41
N ILE A 584 -14.11 5.15 10.57
CA ILE A 584 -15.49 5.52 10.91
C ILE A 584 -15.65 7.05 10.91
N ALA A 585 -14.69 7.77 11.51
CA ALA A 585 -14.72 9.22 11.55
C ALA A 585 -14.67 9.82 10.14
N GLN A 586 -13.75 9.34 9.30
CA GLN A 586 -13.61 9.83 7.93
C GLN A 586 -14.87 9.58 7.10
N ASN A 587 -15.45 8.38 7.20
CA ASN A 587 -16.71 8.04 6.53
C ASN A 587 -17.85 8.98 6.96
N PHE A 588 -18.01 9.22 8.26
CA PHE A 588 -19.03 10.15 8.76
C PHE A 588 -18.79 11.58 8.28
N LEU A 589 -17.55 12.07 8.29
CA LEU A 589 -17.23 13.42 7.84
C LEU A 589 -17.49 13.62 6.35
N LEU A 590 -17.32 12.58 5.53
CA LEU A 590 -17.65 12.62 4.10
C LEU A 590 -19.16 12.51 3.86
N SER A 591 -19.82 11.50 4.42
CA SER A 591 -21.24 11.22 4.17
C SER A 591 -22.17 12.23 4.86
N GLY A 592 -21.80 12.70 6.06
CA GLY A 592 -22.68 13.46 6.94
C GLY A 592 -23.84 12.63 7.48
N ASN A 593 -23.79 11.30 7.33
CA ASN A 593 -24.88 10.40 7.69
C ASN A 593 -24.91 10.18 9.21
N ARG A 594 -25.67 11.04 9.90
CA ARG A 594 -25.79 11.02 11.37
C ARG A 594 -26.38 9.72 11.90
N LEU A 595 -27.33 9.11 11.18
CA LEU A 595 -28.00 7.89 11.61
C LEU A 595 -27.04 6.69 11.62
N GLN A 596 -26.26 6.50 10.55
CA GLN A 596 -25.26 5.43 10.48
C GLN A 596 -24.19 5.61 11.57
N PHE A 597 -23.70 6.85 11.76
CA PHE A 597 -22.73 7.14 12.81
C PHE A 597 -23.30 6.82 14.20
N GLU A 598 -24.54 7.21 14.48
CA GLU A 598 -25.25 6.88 15.72
C GLU A 598 -25.35 5.37 15.98
N GLN A 599 -25.56 4.57 14.93
CA GLN A 599 -25.60 3.11 15.05
C GLN A 599 -24.23 2.49 15.41
N LEU A 600 -23.13 3.07 14.93
CA LEU A 600 -21.77 2.59 15.26
C LEU A 600 -21.26 3.11 16.61
N LEU A 601 -21.76 4.26 17.07
CA LEU A 601 -21.27 4.97 18.26
C LEU A 601 -21.13 4.07 19.51
N PRO A 602 -22.09 3.19 19.88
CA PRO A 602 -21.95 2.38 21.09
C PRO A 602 -20.70 1.49 21.10
N ASN A 603 -20.36 0.87 19.96
CA ASN A 603 -19.17 0.02 19.87
C ASN A 603 -17.91 0.86 19.61
N ALA A 604 -18.00 1.95 18.85
CA ALA A 604 -16.90 2.87 18.64
C ALA A 604 -16.45 3.54 19.94
N LEU A 605 -17.38 3.91 20.84
CA LEU A 605 -17.05 4.50 22.14
C LEU A 605 -16.31 3.52 23.06
N LYS A 606 -16.61 2.21 23.01
CA LYS A 606 -15.84 1.19 23.74
C LYS A 606 -14.40 1.07 23.22
N ALA A 607 -14.23 1.10 21.89
CA ALA A 607 -12.90 1.12 21.28
C ALA A 607 -12.14 2.41 21.63
N LEU A 608 -12.82 3.55 21.66
CA LEU A 608 -12.27 4.82 22.13
C LEU A 608 -11.82 4.73 23.59
N ASP A 609 -12.66 4.22 24.49
CA ASP A 609 -12.32 4.08 25.91
C ASP A 609 -11.09 3.21 26.12
N TRP A 610 -10.99 2.11 25.36
CA TRP A 610 -9.79 1.28 25.36
C TRP A 610 -8.55 2.05 24.88
N CYS A 611 -8.64 2.80 23.77
CA CYS A 611 -7.53 3.62 23.27
C CYS A 611 -7.10 4.68 24.30
N LEU A 612 -8.05 5.39 24.91
CA LEU A 612 -7.75 6.41 25.93
C LEU A 612 -7.10 5.80 27.17
N ALA A 613 -7.48 4.58 27.56
CA ALA A 613 -6.80 3.85 28.62
C ALA A 613 -5.35 3.50 28.27
N GLN A 614 -5.04 3.15 27.01
CA GLN A 614 -3.65 2.95 26.58
C GLN A 614 -2.85 4.25 26.62
N VAL A 615 -3.45 5.39 26.23
CA VAL A 615 -2.81 6.71 26.33
C VAL A 615 -2.59 7.11 27.80
N ALA A 616 -3.53 6.82 28.70
CA ALA A 616 -3.32 7.05 30.12
C ALA A 616 -2.13 6.22 30.65
N LYS A 617 -2.08 4.94 30.29
CA LYS A 617 -0.99 4.01 30.67
C LYS A 617 0.38 4.46 30.15
N SER A 618 0.48 5.01 28.93
CA SER A 618 1.76 5.52 28.42
C SER A 618 2.30 6.73 29.19
N ASN A 619 1.45 7.37 30.01
CA ASN A 619 1.79 8.50 30.85
C ASN A 619 2.10 8.11 32.32
N GLU A 620 2.27 6.82 32.62
CA GLU A 620 2.62 6.30 33.94
C GLU A 620 4.10 5.89 34.04
N GLY A 621 4.69 5.96 35.25
CA GLY A 621 6.06 5.51 35.51
C GLY A 621 7.17 6.56 35.33
N ALA A 622 8.40 6.19 35.70
CA ALA A 622 9.55 7.11 35.79
C ALA A 622 10.23 7.45 34.45
N ASN A 623 9.99 6.66 33.40
CA ASN A 623 10.57 6.83 32.06
C ASN A 623 9.51 6.98 30.97
N LYS A 624 8.37 7.58 31.32
CA LYS A 624 7.26 7.78 30.39
C LYS A 624 7.65 8.75 29.27
N THR A 625 7.34 8.33 28.06
CA THR A 625 7.48 9.11 26.83
C THR A 625 6.15 9.71 26.39
N GLY A 626 5.02 9.18 26.89
CA GLY A 626 3.68 9.46 26.38
C GLY A 626 3.30 8.62 25.15
N LEU A 627 4.23 7.81 24.61
CA LEU A 627 4.01 6.97 23.43
C LEU A 627 3.47 5.59 23.80
N ILE A 628 2.64 5.03 22.93
CA ILE A 628 2.01 3.72 23.13
C ILE A 628 3.02 2.59 22.91
N LEU A 629 3.14 1.68 23.87
CA LEU A 629 3.79 0.39 23.69
C LEU A 629 2.78 -0.64 23.18
N GLY A 630 3.06 -1.22 22.03
CA GLY A 630 2.25 -2.32 21.48
C GLY A 630 2.97 -3.03 20.33
N PRO A 631 2.50 -4.21 19.92
CA PRO A 631 3.06 -4.91 18.77
C PRO A 631 2.71 -4.20 17.45
N LEU A 632 3.52 -4.44 16.42
CA LEU A 632 3.38 -3.91 15.07
C LEU A 632 2.84 -5.00 14.12
N ASN A 633 2.30 -4.56 12.98
CA ASN A 633 1.80 -5.42 11.90
C ASN A 633 2.83 -6.44 11.40
N ASP A 634 2.33 -7.44 10.68
CA ASP A 634 3.09 -8.43 9.92
C ASP A 634 4.12 -9.16 10.79
N LEU A 635 3.57 -9.94 11.73
CA LEU A 635 4.31 -10.82 12.65
C LEU A 635 5.37 -10.12 13.52
N THR A 636 5.32 -8.78 13.61
CA THR A 636 6.23 -7.99 14.43
C THR A 636 5.70 -7.86 15.87
N ASN A 637 5.93 -8.90 16.67
CA ASN A 637 5.29 -9.06 17.98
C ASN A 637 5.92 -8.23 19.12
N ALA A 638 7.04 -7.54 18.89
CA ALA A 638 7.71 -6.79 19.94
C ALA A 638 6.88 -5.56 20.35
N GLU A 639 6.59 -5.42 21.65
CA GLU A 639 5.97 -4.21 22.18
C GLU A 639 6.98 -3.06 22.18
N ARG A 640 6.78 -2.10 21.27
CA ARG A 640 7.61 -0.89 21.15
C ARG A 640 6.76 0.33 20.83
N GLU A 641 7.42 1.48 20.85
CA GLU A 641 6.88 2.77 20.45
C GLU A 641 6.93 2.93 18.92
N TRP A 642 6.29 2.00 18.21
CA TRP A 642 6.28 1.96 16.74
C TRP A 642 5.57 3.18 16.16
N ALA A 643 6.18 3.78 15.13
CA ALA A 643 5.68 4.99 14.50
C ALA A 643 4.30 4.81 13.88
N PHE A 644 4.05 3.65 13.24
CA PHE A 644 2.75 3.32 12.65
C PHE A 644 1.63 3.33 13.68
N ASN A 645 1.86 2.71 14.85
CA ASN A 645 0.91 2.71 15.95
C ASN A 645 0.65 4.14 16.44
N GLN A 646 1.71 4.92 16.71
CA GLN A 646 1.56 6.30 17.16
C GLN A 646 0.78 7.16 16.15
N ALA A 647 1.04 6.97 14.85
CA ALA A 647 0.39 7.71 13.78
C ALA A 647 -1.13 7.50 13.79
N TYR A 648 -1.59 6.27 13.93
CA TYR A 648 -3.02 5.98 14.01
C TYR A 648 -3.64 6.36 15.35
N TYR A 649 -2.95 6.23 16.48
CA TYR A 649 -3.49 6.73 17.73
C TYR A 649 -3.76 8.23 17.67
N VAL A 650 -2.80 9.03 17.21
CA VAL A 650 -3.02 10.48 17.07
C VAL A 650 -4.06 10.76 15.99
N GLY A 651 -3.86 10.27 14.77
CA GLY A 651 -4.74 10.57 13.64
C GLY A 651 -6.17 10.05 13.84
N GLY A 652 -6.33 8.87 14.44
CA GLY A 652 -7.62 8.28 14.76
C GLY A 652 -8.36 9.02 15.86
N LEU A 653 -7.67 9.42 16.94
CA LEU A 653 -8.29 10.24 17.99
C LEU A 653 -8.62 11.66 17.51
N GLU A 654 -7.75 12.31 16.73
CA GLU A 654 -8.03 13.63 16.15
C GLU A 654 -9.23 13.58 15.17
N ALA A 655 -9.26 12.60 14.26
CA ALA A 655 -10.37 12.43 13.34
C ALA A 655 -11.68 12.11 14.07
N PHE A 656 -11.65 11.21 15.06
CA PHE A 656 -12.83 10.85 15.82
C PHE A 656 -13.33 11.97 16.72
N ALA A 657 -12.43 12.75 17.35
CA ALA A 657 -12.81 13.97 18.08
C ALA A 657 -13.53 14.98 17.17
N LYS A 658 -13.04 15.16 15.95
CA LYS A 658 -13.70 16.01 14.94
C LYS A 658 -15.09 15.47 14.58
N ALA A 659 -15.22 14.16 14.32
CA ALA A 659 -16.51 13.53 14.05
C ALA A 659 -17.49 13.71 15.23
N LEU A 660 -17.03 13.48 16.46
CA LEU A 660 -17.82 13.73 17.68
C LEU A 660 -18.23 15.21 17.81
N SER A 661 -17.36 16.15 17.44
CA SER A 661 -17.66 17.59 17.46
C SER A 661 -18.76 17.94 16.46
N VAL A 662 -18.65 17.49 15.20
CA VAL A 662 -19.69 17.67 14.17
C VAL A 662 -21.01 16.98 14.56
N TYR A 663 -20.92 15.85 15.27
CA TYR A 663 -22.09 15.16 15.82
C TYR A 663 -22.66 15.85 17.08
N ASN A 664 -21.96 16.81 17.69
CA ASN A 664 -22.30 17.43 18.98
C ASN A 664 -22.30 16.45 20.18
N HIS A 665 -21.35 15.52 20.21
CA HIS A 665 -21.16 14.61 21.35
C HIS A 665 -20.32 15.29 22.46
N PRO A 666 -20.67 15.15 23.76
CA PRO A 666 -19.99 15.85 24.86
C PRO A 666 -18.51 15.47 25.04
N ARG A 667 -18.08 14.30 24.53
CA ARG A 667 -16.69 13.84 24.64
C ARG A 667 -15.73 14.42 23.59
N ALA A 668 -16.21 15.23 22.65
CA ALA A 668 -15.38 15.75 21.57
C ALA A 668 -14.16 16.52 22.09
N GLU A 669 -14.36 17.41 23.07
CA GLU A 669 -13.28 18.25 23.63
C GLU A 669 -12.25 17.44 24.43
N GLU A 670 -12.70 16.46 25.23
CA GLU A 670 -11.85 15.53 25.97
C GLU A 670 -10.89 14.80 25.01
N VAL A 671 -11.44 14.17 23.97
CA VAL A 671 -10.66 13.38 23.01
C VAL A 671 -9.71 14.27 22.24
N GLN A 672 -10.15 15.47 21.81
CA GLN A 672 -9.30 16.43 21.12
C GLN A 672 -8.10 16.85 21.98
N HIS A 673 -8.33 17.17 23.26
CA HIS A 673 -7.26 17.58 24.17
C HIS A 673 -6.21 16.48 24.34
N ILE A 674 -6.66 15.23 24.56
CA ILE A 674 -5.77 14.07 24.72
C ILE A 674 -4.96 13.82 23.43
N ALA A 675 -5.62 13.85 22.27
CA ALA A 675 -4.96 13.66 20.99
C ALA A 675 -3.90 14.74 20.71
N SER A 676 -4.20 16.01 21.01
CA SER A 676 -3.25 17.12 20.84
C SER A 676 -2.04 17.02 21.78
N LYS A 677 -2.22 16.58 23.03
CA LYS A 677 -1.10 16.29 23.93
C LYS A 677 -0.23 15.15 23.38
N MET A 678 -0.86 14.03 23.00
CA MET A 678 -0.15 12.87 22.48
C MET A 678 0.65 13.22 21.21
N LYS A 679 0.08 14.03 20.31
CA LYS A 679 0.78 14.54 19.13
C LYS A 679 2.08 15.27 19.47
N ALA A 680 2.05 16.15 20.47
CA ALA A 680 3.24 16.88 20.91
C ALA A 680 4.31 15.92 21.47
N ASP A 681 3.90 14.94 22.29
CA ASP A 681 4.79 13.93 22.85
C ASP A 681 5.42 13.07 21.73
N VAL A 682 4.63 12.61 20.75
CA VAL A 682 5.11 11.82 19.60
C VAL A 682 6.13 12.61 18.77
N VAL A 683 5.82 13.86 18.40
CA VAL A 683 6.77 14.70 17.62
C VAL A 683 8.08 14.87 18.38
N LYS A 684 8.02 15.13 19.69
CA LYS A 684 9.19 15.33 20.54
C LYS A 684 10.07 14.07 20.63
N GLU A 685 9.48 12.91 20.87
CA GLU A 685 10.25 11.68 21.09
C GLU A 685 10.82 11.10 19.79
N PHE A 686 10.11 11.23 18.65
CA PHE A 686 10.70 10.87 17.35
C PHE A 686 11.80 11.85 16.92
N ALA A 687 11.68 13.15 17.22
CA ALA A 687 12.75 14.12 17.02
C ALA A 687 14.00 13.73 17.81
N ARG A 688 13.82 13.43 19.11
CA ARG A 688 14.91 12.97 19.98
C ARG A 688 15.49 11.63 19.54
N GLY A 689 14.66 10.69 19.09
CA GLY A 689 15.08 9.41 18.54
C GLY A 689 15.93 9.58 17.29
N SER A 690 15.54 10.50 16.41
CA SER A 690 16.28 10.84 15.19
C SER A 690 17.61 11.54 15.47
N VAL A 691 17.66 12.51 16.40
CA VAL A 691 18.90 13.17 16.81
C VAL A 691 19.94 12.17 17.31
N LYS A 692 19.49 11.13 18.02
CA LYS A 692 20.36 10.11 18.60
C LYS A 692 20.65 8.93 17.66
N SER A 693 20.06 8.91 16.47
CA SER A 693 20.30 7.87 15.48
C SER A 693 21.41 8.29 14.53
N PRO A 694 22.32 7.37 14.13
CA PRO A 694 23.33 7.67 13.13
C PRO A 694 22.71 8.19 11.82
N VAL A 695 23.29 9.25 11.27
CA VAL A 695 22.94 9.77 9.95
C VAL A 695 23.21 8.74 8.85
N VAL A 696 22.49 8.90 7.75
CA VAL A 696 22.59 8.03 6.56
C VAL A 696 23.02 8.85 5.36
N GLN A 697 23.80 8.24 4.47
CA GLN A 697 24.25 8.88 3.24
C GLN A 697 23.11 8.88 2.19
N LEU A 698 23.07 9.91 1.35
CA LEU A 698 22.12 10.08 0.26
C LEU A 698 22.77 9.87 -1.12
N GLU A 699 21.97 9.87 -2.19
CA GLU A 699 22.44 9.60 -3.57
C GLU A 699 23.43 10.66 -4.07
N ASP A 700 23.34 11.90 -3.59
CA ASP A 700 24.27 12.99 -3.92
C ASP A 700 25.54 13.02 -3.05
N GLY A 701 25.74 12.00 -2.21
CA GLY A 701 26.88 11.90 -1.28
C GLY A 701 26.76 12.77 -0.02
N THR A 702 25.70 13.58 0.11
CA THR A 702 25.39 14.28 1.37
C THR A 702 24.86 13.31 2.42
N TRP A 703 24.74 13.79 3.66
CA TRP A 703 24.25 13.02 4.80
C TRP A 703 23.00 13.67 5.36
N ILE A 704 22.10 12.85 5.90
CA ILE A 704 20.86 13.32 6.53
C ILE A 704 20.54 12.53 7.78
N ASN A 705 19.79 13.14 8.69
CA ASN A 705 19.23 12.43 9.83
C ASN A 705 18.45 11.18 9.40
N TYR A 706 18.63 10.07 10.10
CA TYR A 706 17.70 8.94 10.02
C TYR A 706 16.58 9.15 11.05
N VAL A 707 15.34 8.89 10.65
CA VAL A 707 14.18 8.91 11.56
C VAL A 707 13.82 7.45 11.84
N PRO A 708 13.84 7.01 13.12
CA PRO A 708 13.63 5.61 13.43
C PRO A 708 12.18 5.16 13.24
N THR A 709 11.99 3.89 12.89
CA THR A 709 10.65 3.26 12.83
C THR A 709 10.03 3.03 14.22
N ASP A 710 10.85 3.00 15.28
CA ASP A 710 10.39 3.05 16.67
C ASP A 710 11.25 4.00 17.52
N ALA A 711 10.62 4.74 18.42
CA ALA A 711 11.34 5.76 19.20
C ALA A 711 12.33 5.19 20.25
N LEU A 712 12.25 3.90 20.58
CA LEU A 712 13.16 3.24 21.53
C LEU A 712 14.46 2.75 20.87
N THR A 713 14.43 2.41 19.58
CA THR A 713 15.57 1.88 18.82
C THR A 713 16.15 2.95 17.91
N ARG A 714 17.29 3.51 18.32
CA ARG A 714 17.95 4.65 17.65
C ARG A 714 18.88 4.21 16.50
N ARG A 715 18.35 3.41 15.57
CA ARG A 715 19.05 2.90 14.38
C ARG A 715 18.07 2.28 13.39
N ARG A 716 18.52 2.06 12.15
CA ARG A 716 17.83 1.21 11.17
C ARG A 716 17.64 -0.22 11.68
N MET A 717 16.48 -0.82 11.44
CA MET A 717 16.07 -2.12 12.00
C MET A 717 16.00 -3.23 10.96
N MET A 718 17.13 -3.59 10.36
CA MET A 718 17.18 -4.65 9.34
C MET A 718 17.24 -6.07 9.90
N ASP A 719 17.35 -6.19 11.23
CA ASP A 719 17.19 -7.43 11.99
C ASP A 719 15.72 -7.76 12.31
N GLN A 720 14.77 -6.91 11.89
CA GLN A 720 13.36 -7.26 11.78
C GLN A 720 13.08 -7.80 10.38
N TRP A 721 12.32 -8.90 10.29
CA TRP A 721 12.04 -9.57 9.01
C TRP A 721 11.25 -8.69 8.06
N TYR A 722 10.27 -7.98 8.62
CA TYR A 722 9.40 -7.07 7.91
C TYR A 722 10.11 -5.72 7.67
N PRO A 723 9.93 -5.06 6.51
CA PRO A 723 10.57 -3.80 6.15
C PRO A 723 9.88 -2.63 6.85
N THR A 724 9.93 -2.65 8.18
CA THR A 724 9.29 -1.72 9.10
C THR A 724 9.71 -0.26 8.90
N ASP A 725 10.89 0.01 8.34
CA ASP A 725 11.32 1.36 7.98
C ASP A 725 10.59 1.92 6.74
N VAL A 726 10.00 1.05 5.90
CA VAL A 726 9.37 1.43 4.63
C VAL A 726 7.85 1.31 4.74
N ASP A 727 7.35 0.10 4.93
CA ASP A 727 5.93 -0.22 4.78
C ASP A 727 5.13 0.33 5.98
N THR A 728 5.62 0.10 7.20
CA THR A 728 5.04 0.60 8.45
C THR A 728 5.93 1.65 9.14
N GLY A 729 6.70 2.40 8.34
CA GLY A 729 7.70 3.35 8.81
C GLY A 729 7.17 4.69 9.30
N PRO A 730 8.08 5.59 9.75
CA PRO A 730 7.72 6.84 10.41
C PRO A 730 7.06 7.87 9.49
N LEU A 731 7.13 7.69 8.18
CA LEU A 731 6.47 8.60 7.24
C LEU A 731 4.93 8.56 7.35
N HIS A 732 4.36 7.51 7.96
CA HIS A 732 2.94 7.49 8.34
C HIS A 732 2.57 8.56 9.38
N LEU A 733 3.51 8.98 10.24
CA LEU A 733 3.30 10.12 11.15
C LEU A 733 3.02 11.40 10.38
N THR A 734 3.66 11.61 9.23
CA THR A 734 3.35 12.76 8.37
C THR A 734 2.04 12.54 7.61
N ARG A 735 1.82 11.34 7.07
CA ARG A 735 0.59 11.00 6.34
C ARG A 735 -0.67 11.26 7.15
N LEU A 736 -0.65 10.94 8.45
CA LEU A 736 -1.78 11.12 9.36
C LEU A 736 -1.74 12.47 10.12
N GLY A 737 -0.91 13.42 9.68
CA GLY A 737 -0.90 14.79 10.19
C GLY A 737 -0.26 15.00 11.55
N VAL A 738 0.49 14.01 12.08
CA VAL A 738 1.20 14.09 13.37
C VAL A 738 2.44 14.97 13.25
N ILE A 739 3.32 14.65 12.28
CA ILE A 739 4.51 15.45 11.95
C ILE A 739 4.15 16.39 10.81
N ASP A 740 4.51 17.68 10.95
CA ASP A 740 4.29 18.67 9.90
C ASP A 740 5.07 18.30 8.63
N ALA A 741 4.41 18.42 7.48
CA ALA A 741 4.99 18.01 6.21
C ALA A 741 6.22 18.82 5.82
N HIS A 742 6.42 20.05 6.29
CA HIS A 742 7.61 20.88 6.02
C HIS A 742 8.68 20.75 7.10
N SER A 743 8.46 19.92 8.13
CA SER A 743 9.45 19.66 9.17
C SER A 743 10.72 19.01 8.59
N TRP A 744 11.84 19.22 9.30
CA TRP A 744 13.11 18.58 8.97
C TRP A 744 13.03 17.05 9.07
N LEU A 745 12.19 16.52 9.98
CA LEU A 745 11.93 15.07 10.10
C LEU A 745 11.30 14.51 8.83
N THR A 746 10.26 15.16 8.29
CA THR A 746 9.66 14.73 7.03
C THR A 746 10.64 14.84 5.88
N THR A 747 11.47 15.89 5.83
CA THR A 747 12.49 16.03 4.79
C THR A 747 13.51 14.89 4.84
N ALA A 748 13.96 14.53 6.05
CA ALA A 748 14.84 13.39 6.30
C ALA A 748 14.22 12.07 5.80
N MET A 749 12.98 11.77 6.22
CA MET A 749 12.27 10.55 5.79
C MET A 749 12.09 10.49 4.27
N LEU A 750 11.68 11.59 3.63
CA LEU A 750 11.45 11.60 2.18
C LEU A 750 12.72 11.33 1.38
N HIS A 751 13.85 11.90 1.79
CA HIS A 751 15.13 11.67 1.12
C HIS A 751 15.68 10.26 1.38
N ASP A 752 15.64 9.76 2.62
CA ASP A 752 16.08 8.38 2.91
C ASP A 752 15.19 7.36 2.18
N HIS A 753 13.86 7.56 2.17
CA HIS A 753 12.97 6.65 1.47
C HIS A 753 13.24 6.61 -0.03
N GLU A 754 13.36 7.77 -0.68
CA GLU A 754 13.58 7.85 -2.13
C GLU A 754 14.96 7.38 -2.56
N ASP A 755 16.01 7.72 -1.82
CA ASP A 755 17.40 7.41 -2.20
C ASP A 755 17.85 6.03 -1.69
N ASN A 756 17.29 5.51 -0.58
CA ASN A 756 17.79 4.29 0.07
C ASN A 756 16.76 3.18 0.23
N LEU A 757 15.45 3.44 0.34
CA LEU A 757 14.50 2.39 0.77
C LEU A 757 13.48 1.95 -0.27
N PHE A 758 13.08 2.82 -1.20
CA PHE A 758 12.23 2.42 -2.30
C PHE A 758 13.02 1.60 -3.31
N PHE A 759 12.50 0.43 -3.64
CA PHE A 759 13.21 -0.55 -4.46
C PHE A 759 13.63 0.08 -5.80
N LYS A 760 14.94 0.01 -6.10
CA LYS A 760 15.55 0.61 -7.30
C LYS A 760 15.29 2.11 -7.47
N ASN A 761 14.97 2.82 -6.38
CA ASN A 761 14.63 4.25 -6.39
C ASN A 761 13.41 4.59 -7.27
N GLN A 762 12.48 3.63 -7.42
CA GLN A 762 11.34 3.77 -8.33
C GLN A 762 10.10 4.39 -7.68
N GLY A 763 10.09 4.63 -6.36
CA GLY A 763 9.04 5.43 -5.71
C GLY A 763 7.84 4.64 -5.20
N ALA A 764 8.00 3.34 -4.98
CA ALA A 764 7.03 2.48 -4.32
C ALA A 764 7.68 1.69 -3.18
N ALA A 765 6.89 1.46 -2.13
CA ALA A 765 7.23 0.58 -1.02
C ALA A 765 7.20 -0.90 -1.44
N ASN A 766 7.55 -1.82 -0.52
CA ASN A 766 7.46 -3.24 -0.85
C ASN A 766 6.01 -3.68 -0.95
N GLU A 767 5.22 -3.33 0.07
CA GLU A 767 3.78 -3.46 0.02
C GLU A 767 3.14 -2.23 -0.62
N PRO A 768 2.56 -2.33 -1.84
CA PRO A 768 2.03 -1.16 -2.55
C PRO A 768 0.86 -0.46 -1.84
N VAL A 769 0.20 -1.10 -0.87
CA VAL A 769 -0.80 -0.44 -0.02
C VAL A 769 -0.19 0.72 0.80
N TYR A 770 1.08 0.63 1.18
CA TYR A 770 1.76 1.63 1.99
C TYR A 770 2.50 2.65 1.11
N VAL A 771 1.74 3.56 0.50
CA VAL A 771 2.25 4.70 -0.31
C VAL A 771 2.14 6.04 0.44
N GLN A 772 2.65 6.06 1.66
CA GLN A 772 2.51 7.20 2.58
C GLN A 772 3.20 8.50 2.11
N GLN A 773 4.19 8.41 1.24
CA GLN A 773 4.96 9.55 0.70
C GLN A 773 4.13 10.52 -0.16
N SER A 774 3.03 10.04 -0.75
CA SER A 774 2.15 10.87 -1.58
C SER A 774 1.56 12.05 -0.81
N THR A 775 1.15 11.83 0.44
CA THR A 775 0.53 12.87 1.29
C THR A 775 1.47 14.04 1.59
N PRO A 776 2.70 13.86 2.09
CA PRO A 776 3.62 14.98 2.23
C PRO A 776 3.96 15.67 0.91
N TYR A 777 3.99 14.97 -0.23
CA TYR A 777 4.15 15.67 -1.52
C TYR A 777 2.97 16.60 -1.83
N PHE A 778 1.73 16.19 -1.57
CA PHE A 778 0.57 17.09 -1.67
C PHE A 778 0.68 18.29 -0.73
N LEU A 779 1.02 18.07 0.54
CA LEU A 779 1.14 19.12 1.56
C LEU A 779 2.30 20.10 1.28
N ARG A 780 3.32 19.65 0.54
CA ARG A 780 4.44 20.48 0.06
C ARG A 780 4.19 21.14 -1.30
N ASP A 781 3.08 20.83 -1.97
CA ASP A 781 2.82 21.21 -3.36
C ASP A 781 3.90 20.70 -4.35
N ASN A 782 4.46 19.52 -4.07
CA ASN A 782 5.45 18.84 -4.92
C ASN A 782 4.74 18.02 -6.01
N VAL A 783 4.06 18.71 -6.94
CA VAL A 783 3.18 18.09 -7.94
C VAL A 783 3.81 16.95 -8.73
N LYS A 784 5.03 17.13 -9.23
CA LYS A 784 5.71 16.10 -10.03
C LYS A 784 6.01 14.83 -9.21
N ALA A 785 6.29 14.98 -7.91
CA ALA A 785 6.49 13.85 -7.01
C ALA A 785 5.17 13.11 -6.73
N VAL A 786 4.04 13.83 -6.61
CA VAL A 786 2.71 13.22 -6.54
C VAL A 786 2.41 12.40 -7.79
N ILE A 787 2.60 12.98 -8.98
CA ILE A 787 2.33 12.30 -10.26
C ILE A 787 3.24 11.08 -10.43
N ARG A 788 4.51 11.17 -9.99
CA ARG A 788 5.42 10.03 -9.96
C ARG A 788 4.91 8.93 -9.02
N ALA A 789 4.51 9.26 -7.80
CA ALA A 789 3.99 8.27 -6.85
C ALA A 789 2.72 7.59 -7.39
N PHE A 790 1.83 8.34 -8.04
CA PHE A 790 0.63 7.82 -8.69
C PHE A 790 0.94 6.76 -9.76
N TYR A 791 1.79 7.09 -10.75
CA TYR A 791 2.12 6.15 -11.82
C TYR A 791 3.04 5.02 -11.37
N SER A 792 3.93 5.25 -10.41
CA SER A 792 4.74 4.18 -9.83
C SER A 792 3.87 3.17 -9.09
N LEU A 793 2.90 3.63 -8.28
CA LEU A 793 1.96 2.73 -7.61
C LEU A 793 1.13 1.96 -8.64
N MET A 794 0.63 2.63 -9.68
CA MET A 794 -0.16 1.98 -10.72
C MET A 794 0.58 0.81 -11.38
N ALA A 795 1.86 1.00 -11.73
CA ALA A 795 2.66 -0.05 -12.37
C ALA A 795 3.24 -1.09 -11.39
N CYS A 796 3.50 -0.70 -10.14
CA CYS A 796 4.05 -1.59 -9.12
C CYS A 796 2.97 -2.49 -8.50
N GLY A 797 1.81 -1.90 -8.20
CA GLY A 797 0.75 -2.49 -7.38
C GLY A 797 -0.37 -3.18 -8.16
N PHE A 798 -0.46 -3.00 -9.48
CA PHE A 798 -1.50 -3.62 -10.31
C PHE A 798 -0.93 -4.27 -11.56
N SER A 799 -1.56 -5.35 -12.03
CA SER A 799 -1.16 -5.94 -13.30
C SER A 799 -1.56 -4.99 -14.44
N HIS A 800 -0.76 -4.92 -15.49
CA HIS A 800 -0.87 -3.82 -16.45
C HIS A 800 -2.19 -3.77 -17.24
N GLU A 801 -2.88 -4.90 -17.41
CA GLU A 801 -4.12 -4.97 -18.21
C GLU A 801 -5.31 -5.64 -17.52
N GLN A 802 -5.10 -6.37 -16.41
CA GLN A 802 -6.24 -6.88 -15.60
C GLN A 802 -6.47 -6.03 -14.36
N TYR A 803 -5.50 -5.19 -13.99
CA TYR A 803 -5.60 -4.28 -12.86
C TYR A 803 -5.82 -4.94 -11.50
N THR A 804 -5.61 -6.25 -11.36
CA THR A 804 -5.67 -6.91 -10.05
C THR A 804 -4.57 -6.38 -9.16
N SER A 805 -4.89 -6.07 -7.91
CA SER A 805 -3.94 -5.59 -6.92
C SER A 805 -2.95 -6.66 -6.44
N LEU A 806 -1.82 -6.20 -5.93
CA LEU A 806 -0.76 -7.00 -5.34
C LEU A 806 -0.52 -6.59 -3.88
N GLU A 807 -0.24 -7.57 -3.02
CA GLU A 807 0.19 -7.31 -1.65
C GLU A 807 1.67 -6.94 -1.58
N HIS A 808 2.59 -7.83 -2.00
CA HIS A 808 4.03 -7.58 -1.94
C HIS A 808 4.65 -7.58 -3.32
N ARG A 809 5.41 -6.54 -3.63
CA ARG A 809 6.13 -6.43 -4.90
C ARG A 809 7.32 -7.39 -4.95
N TRP A 810 8.04 -7.57 -3.85
CA TRP A 810 9.28 -8.35 -3.82
C TRP A 810 9.51 -9.07 -2.48
N ALA A 811 10.27 -10.18 -2.53
CA ALA A 811 10.73 -10.95 -1.36
C ALA A 811 9.71 -11.39 -0.29
N TRP A 812 8.47 -11.70 -0.71
CA TRP A 812 7.45 -12.43 0.05
C TRP A 812 6.38 -12.94 -0.91
N GLY A 813 5.56 -13.91 -0.46
CA GLY A 813 4.49 -14.49 -1.25
C GLY A 813 3.66 -13.42 -1.99
N GLN A 814 3.57 -13.52 -3.32
CA GLN A 814 2.74 -12.62 -4.12
C GLN A 814 1.29 -13.04 -4.03
N TYR A 815 0.59 -12.49 -3.04
CA TYR A 815 -0.84 -12.65 -2.90
C TYR A 815 -1.56 -11.57 -3.71
N TYR A 816 -2.55 -12.00 -4.51
CA TYR A 816 -3.25 -11.18 -5.48
C TYR A 816 -4.65 -10.82 -5.01
N GLY A 817 -5.13 -9.65 -5.46
CA GLY A 817 -6.46 -9.14 -5.19
C GLY A 817 -6.78 -8.67 -3.77
N PRO A 818 -5.84 -8.18 -2.92
CA PRO A 818 -6.21 -7.42 -1.74
C PRO A 818 -6.63 -5.99 -2.12
N PRO A 819 -7.91 -5.59 -1.96
CA PRO A 819 -8.41 -4.28 -2.38
C PRO A 819 -7.85 -3.10 -1.56
N SER A 820 -7.01 -3.35 -0.57
CA SER A 820 -6.33 -2.28 0.15
C SER A 820 -5.38 -1.47 -0.75
N THR A 821 -4.71 -2.11 -1.70
CA THR A 821 -3.88 -1.41 -2.70
C THR A 821 -4.74 -0.56 -3.64
N ASP A 822 -5.93 -1.05 -4.02
CA ASP A 822 -6.92 -0.30 -4.79
C ASP A 822 -7.33 1.02 -4.10
N GLY A 823 -7.56 0.98 -2.79
CA GLY A 823 -7.90 2.19 -2.02
C GLY A 823 -6.73 3.15 -1.85
N ALA A 824 -5.52 2.64 -1.60
CA ALA A 824 -4.32 3.48 -1.51
C ALA A 824 -4.08 4.25 -2.82
N TRP A 825 -4.29 3.60 -3.98
CA TRP A 825 -4.23 4.26 -5.28
C TRP A 825 -5.37 5.27 -5.46
N PHE A 826 -6.60 4.92 -5.09
CA PHE A 826 -7.74 5.81 -5.25
C PHE A 826 -7.64 7.07 -4.38
N GLU A 827 -7.06 6.97 -3.17
CA GLU A 827 -6.79 8.14 -2.33
C GLU A 827 -5.88 9.15 -3.06
N ILE A 828 -4.82 8.70 -3.73
CA ILE A 828 -3.95 9.58 -4.53
C ILE A 828 -4.71 10.13 -5.73
N TYR A 829 -5.37 9.26 -6.51
CA TYR A 829 -6.11 9.65 -7.71
C TYR A 829 -7.16 10.72 -7.41
N ARG A 830 -7.96 10.51 -6.36
CA ARG A 830 -8.95 11.49 -5.91
C ARG A 830 -8.25 12.79 -5.53
N ARG A 831 -7.22 12.77 -4.68
CA ARG A 831 -6.54 14.00 -4.21
C ARG A 831 -5.84 14.78 -5.34
N MET A 832 -5.43 14.13 -6.43
CA MET A 832 -4.93 14.84 -7.62
C MET A 832 -6.01 15.73 -8.25
N LEU A 833 -7.26 15.28 -8.24
CA LEU A 833 -8.42 15.92 -8.87
C LEU A 833 -9.22 16.79 -7.91
N LEU A 834 -9.38 16.34 -6.66
CA LEU A 834 -10.27 16.84 -5.62
C LEU A 834 -9.67 16.54 -4.24
N ASN A 835 -9.35 17.58 -3.48
CA ASN A 835 -8.76 17.44 -2.15
C ASN A 835 -9.34 18.44 -1.15
N GLU A 836 -9.46 18.03 0.10
CA GLU A 836 -9.79 18.88 1.24
C GLU A 836 -8.51 19.30 1.95
N ILE A 837 -8.16 20.57 1.85
CA ILE A 837 -7.02 21.12 2.57
C ILE A 837 -7.55 21.65 3.91
N GLY A 838 -7.23 20.93 4.99
CA GLY A 838 -7.75 21.25 6.32
C GLY A 838 -9.26 21.03 6.41
N GLN A 839 -9.99 22.03 6.93
CA GLN A 839 -11.46 21.96 7.11
C GLN A 839 -12.20 23.10 6.42
N ASP A 840 -11.53 23.89 5.61
CA ASP A 840 -12.11 25.13 5.08
C ASP A 840 -11.86 25.34 3.59
N THR A 841 -10.99 24.54 2.98
CA THR A 841 -10.57 24.73 1.60
C THR A 841 -10.86 23.48 0.77
N LEU A 842 -11.66 23.67 -0.28
CA LEU A 842 -11.84 22.70 -1.35
C LEU A 842 -10.84 23.00 -2.47
N MET A 843 -10.05 22.01 -2.86
CA MET A 843 -9.00 22.13 -3.86
C MET A 843 -9.34 21.25 -5.07
N ILE A 844 -9.43 21.87 -6.25
CA ILE A 844 -9.68 21.20 -7.54
C ILE A 844 -8.41 21.23 -8.39
N GLY A 845 -7.98 20.06 -8.86
CA GLY A 845 -6.90 19.89 -9.82
C GLY A 845 -5.49 20.08 -9.26
N GLN A 846 -5.26 19.75 -7.98
CA GLN A 846 -3.98 20.00 -7.30
C GLN A 846 -2.77 19.44 -8.04
N ALA A 847 -2.88 18.22 -8.59
CA ALA A 847 -1.78 17.52 -9.24
C ALA A 847 -2.21 16.79 -10.52
N ILE A 848 -2.93 17.49 -11.42
CA ILE A 848 -3.31 16.96 -12.74
C ILE A 848 -2.09 16.88 -13.65
N PRO A 849 -1.78 15.74 -14.30
CA PRO A 849 -0.75 15.66 -15.35
C PRO A 849 -0.98 16.69 -16.45
N GLN A 850 0.06 17.40 -16.85
CA GLN A 850 0.00 18.42 -17.90
C GLN A 850 -0.60 17.89 -19.21
N SER A 851 -0.29 16.63 -19.54
CA SER A 851 -0.82 15.94 -20.73
C SER A 851 -2.34 15.76 -20.69
N TRP A 852 -3.00 15.79 -19.52
CA TRP A 852 -4.46 15.68 -19.42
C TRP A 852 -5.19 16.99 -19.76
N LEU A 853 -4.46 18.10 -19.88
CA LEU A 853 -5.02 19.42 -20.20
C LEU A 853 -4.67 19.88 -21.64
N GLU A 854 -4.17 18.97 -22.48
CA GLU A 854 -3.95 19.21 -23.92
C GLU A 854 -5.25 19.48 -24.68
N GLU A 855 -5.11 19.97 -25.91
CA GLU A 855 -6.25 20.36 -26.74
C GLU A 855 -7.24 19.21 -26.95
N GLY A 856 -8.53 19.49 -26.72
CA GLY A 856 -9.63 18.53 -26.89
C GLY A 856 -9.78 17.50 -25.76
N LYS A 857 -8.91 17.50 -24.75
CA LYS A 857 -9.04 16.61 -23.58
C LYS A 857 -9.97 17.20 -22.53
N LYS A 858 -10.57 16.32 -21.72
CA LYS A 858 -11.55 16.68 -20.70
C LYS A 858 -11.42 15.79 -19.47
N ILE A 859 -11.61 16.40 -18.31
CA ILE A 859 -11.76 15.73 -17.01
C ILE A 859 -13.18 15.98 -16.53
N GLU A 860 -13.84 14.95 -15.99
CA GLU A 860 -15.17 15.03 -15.39
C GLU A 860 -15.20 14.27 -14.06
N VAL A 861 -15.74 14.92 -13.04
CA VAL A 861 -16.02 14.33 -11.73
C VAL A 861 -17.46 14.66 -11.37
N LYS A 862 -18.23 13.65 -10.92
CA LYS A 862 -19.63 13.82 -10.51
C LYS A 862 -19.88 13.22 -9.14
N ASP A 863 -20.68 13.92 -8.34
CA ASP A 863 -21.21 13.47 -7.06
C ASP A 863 -20.14 12.99 -6.05
N ALA A 864 -18.92 13.53 -6.14
CA ALA A 864 -17.82 13.15 -5.25
C ALA A 864 -18.09 13.66 -3.83
N PRO A 865 -18.12 12.78 -2.81
CA PRO A 865 -18.28 13.19 -1.42
C PRO A 865 -17.11 14.07 -0.98
N THR A 866 -17.39 15.09 -0.17
CA THR A 866 -16.38 15.91 0.51
C THR A 866 -16.82 16.20 1.93
N TYR A 867 -15.92 16.76 2.75
CA TYR A 867 -16.29 17.28 4.08
C TYR A 867 -17.39 18.35 4.04
N PHE A 868 -17.61 18.97 2.89
CA PHE A 868 -18.52 20.09 2.69
C PHE A 868 -19.86 19.66 2.05
N GLY A 869 -20.00 18.40 1.64
CA GLY A 869 -21.09 17.89 0.79
C GLY A 869 -20.60 17.35 -0.56
N LYS A 870 -21.51 16.90 -1.42
CA LYS A 870 -21.13 16.36 -2.75
C LYS A 870 -20.76 17.49 -3.71
N THR A 871 -19.77 17.26 -4.56
CA THR A 871 -19.35 18.21 -5.60
C THR A 871 -19.24 17.53 -6.96
N SER A 872 -19.53 18.30 -8.00
CA SER A 872 -19.37 17.90 -9.41
C SER A 872 -18.59 18.99 -10.15
N PHE A 873 -17.68 18.59 -11.03
CA PHE A 873 -16.95 19.53 -11.86
C PHE A 873 -16.49 18.92 -13.19
N SER A 874 -16.20 19.80 -14.15
CA SER A 874 -15.50 19.46 -15.38
C SER A 874 -14.35 20.42 -15.63
N ILE A 875 -13.28 19.93 -16.25
CA ILE A 875 -12.17 20.75 -16.75
C ILE A 875 -11.98 20.41 -18.23
N GLU A 876 -12.17 21.40 -19.08
CA GLU A 876 -11.85 21.36 -20.50
C GLU A 876 -10.39 21.81 -20.64
N GLY A 877 -9.57 20.98 -21.30
CA GLY A 877 -8.19 21.30 -21.66
C GLY A 877 -8.10 22.50 -22.61
N LEU A 878 -6.90 22.74 -23.15
CA LEU A 878 -6.68 23.89 -24.03
C LEU A 878 -7.68 23.93 -25.19
N ASN A 879 -8.16 25.13 -25.52
CA ASN A 879 -8.90 25.39 -26.74
C ASN A 879 -8.04 26.20 -27.74
N LYS A 880 -8.61 26.48 -28.93
CA LYS A 880 -7.97 27.27 -29.99
C LYS A 880 -7.57 28.70 -29.57
N GLU A 881 -8.12 29.20 -28.47
CA GLU A 881 -7.87 30.53 -27.91
C GLU A 881 -6.81 30.52 -26.80
N ASN A 882 -6.12 29.38 -26.58
CA ASN A 882 -5.18 29.12 -25.48
C ASN A 882 -5.82 29.32 -24.10
N GLU A 883 -7.06 28.86 -23.94
CA GLU A 883 -7.82 28.92 -22.70
C GLU A 883 -8.05 27.51 -22.13
N ILE A 884 -7.89 27.36 -20.82
CA ILE A 884 -8.35 26.19 -20.03
C ILE A 884 -9.56 26.65 -19.22
N LYS A 885 -10.62 25.83 -19.16
CA LYS A 885 -11.88 26.19 -18.54
C LYS A 885 -12.39 25.09 -17.62
N ALA A 886 -12.89 25.46 -16.44
CA ALA A 886 -13.60 24.57 -15.55
C ALA A 886 -15.01 25.06 -15.23
N THR A 887 -15.88 24.10 -14.96
CA THR A 887 -17.18 24.32 -14.33
C THR A 887 -17.19 23.58 -13.02
N VAL A 888 -17.49 24.25 -11.90
CA VAL A 888 -17.47 23.65 -10.56
C VAL A 888 -18.78 23.93 -9.87
N GLU A 889 -19.42 22.89 -9.34
CA GLU A 889 -20.59 22.95 -8.47
C GLU A 889 -20.12 22.84 -7.03
N VAL A 890 -20.22 23.94 -6.30
CA VAL A 890 -19.73 24.04 -4.92
C VAL A 890 -20.68 23.29 -4.00
N PRO A 891 -20.16 22.43 -3.11
CA PRO A 891 -20.99 21.68 -2.17
C PRO A 891 -21.68 22.61 -1.17
N ASP A 892 -22.88 22.23 -0.71
CA ASP A 892 -23.81 23.11 0.03
C ASP A 892 -24.15 22.66 1.46
N ARG A 893 -23.77 21.44 1.89
CA ARG A 893 -24.02 20.96 3.27
C ARG A 893 -23.33 21.87 4.29
N ASP A 894 -22.02 22.05 4.12
CA ASP A 894 -21.19 22.95 4.93
C ASP A 894 -20.21 23.63 3.98
N ALA A 895 -20.68 24.62 3.20
CA ALA A 895 -19.89 25.19 2.10
C ALA A 895 -18.45 25.59 2.52
N PRO A 896 -17.43 25.31 1.69
CA PRO A 896 -16.05 25.62 2.04
C PRO A 896 -15.86 27.13 2.15
N ARG A 897 -14.96 27.58 3.04
CA ARG A 897 -14.57 29.00 3.12
C ARG A 897 -13.78 29.44 1.89
N GLN A 898 -13.18 28.50 1.18
CA GLN A 898 -12.35 28.76 0.03
C GLN A 898 -12.43 27.63 -1.01
N LEU A 899 -12.57 28.03 -2.27
CA LEU A 899 -12.33 27.16 -3.43
C LEU A 899 -11.01 27.57 -4.08
N LEU A 900 -10.12 26.60 -4.24
CA LEU A 900 -8.90 26.70 -5.04
C LEU A 900 -9.05 25.84 -6.29
N VAL A 901 -8.70 26.39 -7.44
CA VAL A 901 -8.67 25.67 -8.72
C VAL A 901 -7.31 25.87 -9.36
N ARG A 902 -6.67 24.78 -9.80
CA ARG A 902 -5.38 24.85 -10.51
C ARG A 902 -5.53 24.42 -11.96
N PHE A 903 -4.90 25.18 -12.86
CA PHE A 903 -4.77 24.81 -14.27
C PHE A 903 -3.30 24.74 -14.67
N ARG A 904 -2.81 23.51 -14.89
CA ARG A 904 -1.42 23.26 -15.30
C ARG A 904 -1.33 23.27 -16.82
N HIS A 905 -0.84 24.37 -17.40
CA HIS A 905 -0.74 24.47 -18.86
C HIS A 905 0.16 23.33 -19.41
N PRO A 906 -0.23 22.63 -20.49
CA PRO A 906 0.53 21.49 -21.05
C PRO A 906 2.02 21.77 -21.31
N ALA A 907 2.32 22.96 -21.85
CA ALA A 907 3.70 23.43 -22.08
C ALA A 907 4.29 24.31 -20.93
N GLY A 908 3.68 24.33 -19.75
CA GLY A 908 4.16 25.10 -18.60
C GLY A 908 4.10 26.64 -18.75
N LYS A 909 3.23 27.17 -19.62
CA LYS A 909 3.05 28.63 -19.76
C LYS A 909 2.36 29.21 -18.53
N MET A 910 2.69 30.45 -18.18
CA MET A 910 2.08 31.18 -17.07
C MET A 910 0.69 31.72 -17.43
N ILE A 911 -0.20 31.76 -16.45
CA ILE A 911 -1.53 32.39 -16.59
C ILE A 911 -1.36 33.89 -16.86
N ARG A 912 -1.96 34.39 -17.96
CA ARG A 912 -1.99 35.83 -18.30
C ARG A 912 -3.21 36.54 -17.75
N SER A 913 -4.37 35.87 -17.76
CA SER A 913 -5.62 36.44 -17.26
C SER A 913 -6.61 35.35 -16.87
N VAL A 914 -7.50 35.67 -15.92
CA VAL A 914 -8.54 34.76 -15.43
C VAL A 914 -9.91 35.42 -15.55
N LEU A 915 -10.92 34.64 -15.95
CA LEU A 915 -12.33 35.00 -15.85
C LEU A 915 -13.04 34.07 -14.85
N VAL A 916 -13.90 34.64 -14.01
CA VAL A 916 -14.81 33.91 -13.14
C VAL A 916 -16.23 34.40 -13.41
N ASN A 917 -17.11 33.50 -13.84
CA ASN A 917 -18.47 33.80 -14.29
C ASN A 917 -18.51 34.94 -15.33
N GLY A 918 -17.57 34.91 -16.29
CA GLY A 918 -17.43 35.90 -17.36
C GLY A 918 -16.79 37.23 -16.95
N LYS A 919 -16.43 37.42 -15.67
CA LYS A 919 -15.84 38.67 -15.15
C LYS A 919 -14.35 38.51 -14.90
N ARG A 920 -13.57 39.56 -15.17
CA ARG A 920 -12.13 39.57 -14.89
C ARG A 920 -11.85 39.31 -13.41
N TRP A 921 -10.97 38.36 -13.14
CA TRP A 921 -10.60 37.95 -11.79
C TRP A 921 -9.13 38.27 -11.50
N LYS A 922 -8.84 38.82 -10.32
CA LYS A 922 -7.49 39.22 -9.92
C LYS A 922 -6.86 38.31 -8.87
N ASN A 923 -7.66 37.49 -8.19
CA ASN A 923 -7.17 36.64 -7.10
C ASN A 923 -6.69 35.29 -7.67
N PHE A 924 -5.53 35.33 -8.33
CA PHE A 924 -4.83 34.16 -8.84
C PHE A 924 -3.31 34.32 -8.68
N ASP A 925 -2.60 33.20 -8.58
CA ASP A 925 -1.14 33.11 -8.52
C ASP A 925 -0.63 32.47 -9.82
N ALA A 926 0.06 33.24 -10.66
CA ALA A 926 0.58 32.74 -11.93
C ALA A 926 1.74 31.74 -11.76
N LYS A 927 2.50 31.81 -10.65
CA LYS A 927 3.63 30.88 -10.38
C LYS A 927 3.14 29.55 -9.84
N LYS A 928 2.14 29.58 -8.95
CA LYS A 928 1.52 28.37 -8.39
C LYS A 928 0.36 27.83 -9.24
N GLU A 929 -0.06 28.59 -10.25
CA GLU A 929 -1.15 28.27 -11.17
C GLU A 929 -2.53 28.18 -10.46
N TYR A 930 -2.67 28.80 -9.28
CA TYR A 930 -3.89 28.76 -8.48
C TYR A 930 -4.82 29.93 -8.74
N ILE A 931 -6.12 29.63 -8.82
CA ILE A 931 -7.21 30.61 -8.84
C ILE A 931 -7.97 30.45 -7.52
N ARG A 932 -8.10 31.55 -6.77
CA ARG A 932 -8.73 31.54 -5.44
C ARG A 932 -10.08 32.24 -5.47
N ILE A 933 -11.11 31.53 -5.01
CA ILE A 933 -12.47 32.03 -4.84
C ILE A 933 -12.82 31.95 -3.34
N PRO A 934 -12.91 33.11 -2.65
CA PRO A 934 -13.31 33.15 -1.24
C PRO A 934 -14.83 33.01 -1.10
N ALA A 935 -15.28 32.38 -0.01
CA ALA A 935 -16.70 32.13 0.29
C ALA A 935 -17.51 31.66 -0.94
N PRO A 936 -17.05 30.60 -1.64
CA PRO A 936 -17.71 30.10 -2.84
C PRO A 936 -19.14 29.62 -2.52
N SER A 937 -20.07 29.85 -3.44
CA SER A 937 -21.43 29.27 -3.39
C SER A 937 -21.98 29.03 -4.79
N GLY A 938 -22.84 28.00 -4.91
CA GLY A 938 -23.49 27.65 -6.17
C GLY A 938 -22.50 27.19 -7.25
N LYS A 939 -22.71 27.65 -8.48
CA LYS A 939 -21.95 27.20 -9.66
C LYS A 939 -20.96 28.26 -10.12
N TYR A 940 -19.74 27.83 -10.42
CA TYR A 940 -18.68 28.67 -11.01
C TYR A 940 -18.26 28.16 -12.39
N ILE A 941 -18.07 29.11 -13.31
CA ILE A 941 -17.36 28.92 -14.57
C ILE A 941 -16.07 29.72 -14.48
N ILE A 942 -14.93 29.03 -14.55
CA ILE A 942 -13.60 29.58 -14.31
C ILE A 942 -12.77 29.34 -15.56
N SER A 943 -12.11 30.35 -16.10
CA SER A 943 -11.21 30.16 -17.24
C SER A 943 -9.90 30.92 -17.07
N ALA A 944 -8.80 30.33 -17.54
CA ALA A 944 -7.48 30.94 -17.58
C ALA A 944 -6.92 30.96 -19.00
N ARG A 945 -6.37 32.10 -19.41
CA ARG A 945 -5.73 32.32 -20.72
C ARG A 945 -4.22 32.47 -20.56
N TYR A 946 -3.46 31.95 -21.52
CA TYR A 946 -2.00 31.76 -21.43
C TYR A 946 -1.15 32.44 -22.51
#